data_AF-A0A974WLT0-F1
#
_entry.id   AF-A0A974WLT0-F1
#
_cell.length_a   1.000
_cell.length_b   1.000
_cell.length_c   1.000
_cell.angle_alpha   90.00
_cell.angle_beta   90.00
_cell.angle_gamma   90.00
#
_symmetry.space_group_name_H-M   'P 1'
#
loop_
_entity.id
_entity.type
_entity.pdbx_description
1 polymer ?
#
loop_
_entity_poly.entity_id
_entity_poly.type
_entity_poly.pdbx_seq_one_letter_code
_entity_poly.pdbx_strand_id
1 'polypeptide(L)'
;MNKTSLVSAHTLEESIKNAPFAMCWMNAEGELIAVNNQFCELSGYSNEVLLAKKVTDIHPDFSLKSFKSYFSKLSSNSEEAFDTPLLLCSGNEKVVQIIPRIFKSDESELLCHFLIDVEKQRSVEQELMANQERWKVGMEILNEGVWDWNIKDKKIFFSNQFAENLGYTRKELMNFLTDWNDFLHPDDSAKYSIRLADHLKGLTKKYESEHRLKNKAGQYRWFKDRGMVIARDENGRATRMIGSSLDITERLELESKEKATTKRALEDSQNKFQNILNYSNDAIIILDAVTQSIAEVNPRSEDILGFRGKELIGKKISEYTPSQHDKINKFLDSVLSSKKGLSAQFVLQCKNGETISAEVSASHYAVEQNQGIILVIQPISQQKHIEGIITRLVEEALSKSKMDFIPNFIRTMAEYLNVSIVGISQVVDNVQDELEIVSLWNKDHFEENYTYKVNGSPAEKVLKEGTTYYRQGIAQAFPKDAFLTANKSQGYLGVPISDSSKKTIGHLFIIDSKELEREPWVESLLLIGANRMGLEIERKRVEDELKERLELEGLVSDISAEFINANEKTIRESIDWALRKVGEYVNADRSYIFKLSEDGSYGTTTAEWVKRDVMPLKSEFQKVLRKDYPWPFELLDAKRMLLISDIEEQTDDIGAFQKIFDQYGIKSMLNMPMVVGNRVYGYMGFDAEQKNNWSINDIILLKLVAEVIVNSIERVTIEKSLRQMNDNLEKEVKDRTKKLEKALEEVKDLRDKLEAENIYLKEEIGSTNYIENIISQDKDFKRVLVDMEHVAKTSSTVLILGETGTGKEVISKAIHSLSERKDKPLIKINCAALPATLIESELFGHEKGAFTGAVAAKQGRFELADGGTLFLDEVGEMPIELQPKLLRALQEGEFERLGGTKTIKVDVRLIAATNRDLEKAVEEGSFRSDLFYRLNVFPLYIPALRERKSDIRLLVNHFVQRYNQKLGKEVNKIPQSVISQLEKYNWPGNVRELENIIERAVIISPSNQLKLGDWFLSGTKSTQNDDKFETLEKFERNYILKVLHHTNWKISGPGGAAEVLGLKPTTLESRIKKLNISRQ
;
A
#
# COMPACT_ATOMS: atom_id res chain seq x y z
N MET A 1 1.64 56.56 -45.19
CA MET A 1 1.71 55.12 -44.85
C MET A 1 2.01 55.03 -43.35
N ASN A 2 0.99 54.70 -42.55
CA ASN A 2 1.05 54.81 -41.08
C ASN A 2 1.65 53.55 -40.43
N LYS A 3 2.42 53.77 -39.36
CA LYS A 3 3.17 52.81 -38.54
C LYS A 3 2.36 51.72 -37.81
N THR A 4 1.06 51.57 -38.09
CA THR A 4 0.16 50.65 -37.36
C THR A 4 0.11 49.24 -37.95
N SER A 5 0.72 48.99 -39.11
CA SER A 5 0.73 47.66 -39.76
C SER A 5 1.90 46.75 -39.37
N LEU A 6 2.88 47.24 -38.61
CA LEU A 6 4.06 46.46 -38.21
C LEU A 6 3.88 45.68 -36.91
N VAL A 7 2.89 46.02 -36.07
CA VAL A 7 2.70 45.38 -34.76
C VAL A 7 1.88 44.09 -34.86
N SER A 8 1.01 43.92 -35.87
CA SER A 8 0.21 42.71 -36.08
C SER A 8 0.96 41.57 -36.77
N ALA A 9 1.87 41.87 -37.71
CA ALA A 9 2.70 40.86 -38.36
C ALA A 9 3.72 40.24 -37.38
N HIS A 10 4.32 41.09 -36.52
CA HIS A 10 5.34 40.63 -35.57
C HIS A 10 4.75 39.75 -34.45
N THR A 11 3.53 40.03 -33.96
CA THR A 11 2.84 39.21 -32.94
C THR A 11 2.34 37.88 -33.50
N LEU A 12 1.93 37.84 -34.78
CA LEU A 12 1.53 36.59 -35.44
C LEU A 12 2.76 35.69 -35.69
N GLU A 13 3.88 36.26 -36.17
CA GLU A 13 5.14 35.53 -36.32
C GLU A 13 5.68 34.98 -34.99
N GLU A 14 5.56 35.75 -33.92
CA GLU A 14 6.00 35.35 -32.58
C GLU A 14 5.07 34.28 -31.99
N SER A 15 3.76 34.35 -32.26
CA SER A 15 2.79 33.31 -31.87
C SER A 15 3.01 32.00 -32.63
N ILE A 16 3.32 32.07 -33.93
CA ILE A 16 3.68 30.89 -34.73
C ILE A 16 4.97 30.26 -34.19
N LYS A 17 6.01 31.06 -33.90
CA LYS A 17 7.28 30.59 -33.35
C LYS A 17 7.14 29.90 -31.99
N ASN A 18 6.23 30.38 -31.15
CA ASN A 18 6.02 29.89 -29.77
C ASN A 18 4.88 28.87 -29.63
N ALA A 19 4.23 28.45 -30.72
CA ALA A 19 3.17 27.45 -30.65
C ALA A 19 3.71 26.12 -30.04
N PRO A 20 2.95 25.46 -29.14
CA PRO A 20 3.42 24.29 -28.40
C PRO A 20 3.46 22.99 -29.23
N PHE A 21 3.14 23.07 -30.52
CA PHE A 21 3.13 21.94 -31.45
C PHE A 21 4.08 22.20 -32.60
N ALA A 22 4.69 21.17 -33.17
CA ALA A 22 5.56 21.31 -34.33
C ALA A 22 4.73 21.75 -35.56
N MET A 23 5.14 22.85 -36.20
CA MET A 23 4.43 23.43 -37.33
C MET A 23 5.37 23.88 -38.45
N CYS A 24 4.96 23.67 -39.69
CA CYS A 24 5.62 24.24 -40.87
C CYS A 24 4.60 24.78 -41.88
N TRP A 25 4.98 25.87 -42.56
CA TRP A 25 4.20 26.59 -43.57
C TRP A 25 4.88 26.49 -44.92
N MET A 26 4.11 26.28 -45.98
CA MET A 26 4.63 26.08 -47.33
C MET A 26 3.73 26.66 -48.43
N ASN A 27 4.33 27.01 -49.57
CA ASN A 27 3.61 27.47 -50.78
C ASN A 27 3.19 26.29 -51.67
N ALA A 28 2.50 26.61 -52.77
CA ALA A 28 2.07 25.66 -53.80
C ALA A 28 3.25 24.95 -54.50
N GLU A 29 4.45 25.53 -54.45
CA GLU A 29 5.70 24.98 -54.98
C GLU A 29 6.39 24.01 -54.00
N GLY A 30 5.88 23.89 -52.78
CA GLY A 30 6.42 23.02 -51.72
C GLY A 30 7.64 23.59 -51.02
N GLU A 31 7.87 24.90 -51.11
CA GLU A 31 8.94 25.60 -50.41
C GLU A 31 8.48 25.96 -48.99
N LEU A 32 9.35 25.73 -48.01
CA LEU A 32 9.07 26.06 -46.62
C LEU A 32 9.24 27.56 -46.40
N ILE A 33 8.14 28.25 -46.09
CA ILE A 33 8.11 29.71 -45.91
C ILE A 33 8.31 30.09 -44.45
N ALA A 34 7.79 29.29 -43.52
CA ALA A 34 7.96 29.51 -42.09
C ALA A 34 7.93 28.20 -41.32
N VAL A 35 8.76 28.09 -40.28
CA VAL A 35 8.78 26.97 -39.34
C VAL A 35 8.92 27.50 -37.92
N ASN A 36 8.38 26.76 -36.95
CA ASN A 36 8.48 27.13 -35.54
C ASN A 36 9.57 26.33 -34.80
N ASN A 37 9.86 26.74 -33.56
CA ASN A 37 10.92 26.13 -32.76
C ASN A 37 10.64 24.65 -32.49
N GLN A 38 9.38 24.29 -32.27
CA GLN A 38 8.98 22.90 -32.02
C GLN A 38 9.22 21.99 -33.23
N PHE A 39 9.07 22.50 -34.46
CA PHE A 39 9.42 21.75 -35.66
C PHE A 39 10.94 21.63 -35.85
N CYS A 40 11.71 22.65 -35.45
CA CYS A 40 13.17 22.58 -35.43
C CYS A 40 13.66 21.52 -34.43
N GLU A 41 13.07 21.46 -33.24
CA GLU A 41 13.38 20.45 -32.23
C GLU A 41 12.97 19.03 -32.67
N LEU A 42 11.78 18.88 -33.26
CA LEU A 42 11.28 17.60 -33.76
C LEU A 42 12.13 17.04 -34.90
N SER A 43 12.54 17.89 -35.84
CA SER A 43 13.30 17.51 -37.03
C SER A 43 14.83 17.49 -36.82
N GLY A 44 15.30 18.20 -35.79
CA GLY A 44 16.73 18.41 -35.49
C GLY A 44 17.43 19.41 -36.40
N TYR A 45 16.75 19.97 -37.40
CA TYR A 45 17.32 21.00 -38.27
C TYR A 45 17.16 22.40 -37.65
N SER A 46 18.17 23.25 -37.84
CA SER A 46 18.04 24.69 -37.56
C SER A 46 17.04 25.35 -38.52
N ASN A 47 16.37 26.40 -38.05
CA ASN A 47 15.39 27.16 -38.83
C ASN A 47 15.92 27.59 -40.22
N GLU A 48 17.14 28.15 -40.29
CA GLU A 48 17.77 28.59 -41.55
C GLU A 48 17.91 27.47 -42.58
N VAL A 49 18.26 26.27 -42.13
CA VAL A 49 18.43 25.09 -42.99
C VAL A 49 17.08 24.57 -43.47
N LEU A 50 16.03 24.64 -42.64
CA LEU A 50 14.68 24.24 -43.04
C LEU A 50 14.08 25.20 -44.07
N LEU A 51 14.25 26.51 -43.91
CA LEU A 51 13.74 27.49 -44.88
C LEU A 51 14.44 27.40 -46.25
N ALA A 52 15.64 26.83 -46.32
CA ALA A 52 16.34 26.55 -47.57
C ALA A 52 15.94 25.22 -48.23
N LYS A 53 15.06 24.43 -47.59
CA LYS A 53 14.60 23.12 -48.06
C LYS A 53 13.18 23.17 -48.61
N LYS A 54 12.86 22.20 -49.47
CA LYS A 54 11.49 21.91 -49.89
C LYS A 54 10.90 20.82 -49.01
N VAL A 55 9.57 20.75 -48.96
CA VAL A 55 8.81 19.70 -48.26
C VAL A 55 9.22 18.29 -48.72
N THR A 56 9.62 18.14 -49.98
CA THR A 56 10.12 16.88 -50.55
C THR A 56 11.49 16.47 -50.03
N ASP A 57 12.26 17.41 -49.44
CA ASP A 57 13.58 17.14 -48.86
C ASP A 57 13.49 16.65 -47.41
N ILE A 58 12.33 16.79 -46.78
CA ILE A 58 12.06 16.42 -45.38
C ILE A 58 10.99 15.33 -45.26
N HIS A 59 10.11 15.17 -46.25
CA HIS A 59 9.16 14.07 -46.31
C HIS A 59 9.43 13.21 -47.55
N PRO A 60 10.14 12.07 -47.41
CA PRO A 60 10.58 11.27 -48.54
C PRO A 60 9.43 10.66 -49.37
N ASP A 61 8.24 10.52 -48.76
CA ASP A 61 7.03 10.03 -49.43
C ASP A 61 6.40 11.07 -50.38
N PHE A 62 6.78 12.34 -50.28
CA PHE A 62 6.30 13.40 -51.17
C PHE A 62 7.27 13.61 -52.34
N SER A 63 6.77 13.37 -53.55
CA SER A 63 7.38 13.90 -54.78
C SER A 63 6.78 15.28 -55.10
N LEU A 64 7.50 16.11 -55.87
CA LEU A 64 6.98 17.42 -56.33
C LEU A 64 5.63 17.29 -57.05
N LYS A 65 5.42 16.19 -57.80
CA LYS A 65 4.16 15.94 -58.52
C LYS A 65 3.03 15.50 -57.59
N SER A 66 3.32 14.64 -56.61
CA SER A 66 2.32 14.20 -55.62
C SER A 66 1.95 15.32 -54.64
N PHE A 67 2.93 16.14 -54.22
CA PHE A 67 2.69 17.31 -53.40
C PHE A 67 1.80 18.35 -54.09
N LYS A 68 2.06 18.70 -55.36
CA LYS A 68 1.19 19.64 -56.09
C LYS A 68 -0.24 19.13 -56.25
N SER A 69 -0.40 17.82 -56.48
CA SER A 69 -1.72 17.18 -56.53
C SER A 69 -2.43 17.26 -55.16
N TYR A 70 -1.71 16.94 -54.09
CA TYR A 70 -2.16 17.03 -52.70
C TYR A 70 -2.56 18.46 -52.30
N PHE A 71 -1.72 19.46 -52.60
CA PHE A 71 -2.00 20.88 -52.37
C PHE A 71 -3.26 21.32 -53.13
N SER A 72 -3.40 20.94 -54.41
CA SER A 72 -4.59 21.28 -55.20
C SER A 72 -5.87 20.63 -54.67
N LYS A 73 -5.81 19.40 -54.16
CA LYS A 73 -6.96 18.72 -53.56
C LYS A 73 -7.39 19.40 -52.25
N LEU A 74 -6.43 19.72 -51.38
CA LEU A 74 -6.67 20.45 -50.13
C LEU A 74 -7.32 21.83 -50.36
N SER A 75 -7.01 22.48 -51.47
CA SER A 75 -7.65 23.77 -51.84
C SER A 75 -9.13 23.65 -52.20
N SER A 76 -9.62 22.43 -52.45
CA SER A 76 -10.99 22.10 -52.88
C SER A 76 -11.81 21.31 -51.85
N ASN A 77 -11.16 20.63 -50.89
CA ASN A 77 -11.78 19.88 -49.79
C ASN A 77 -10.79 19.74 -48.61
N SER A 78 -11.26 19.71 -47.36
CA SER A 78 -10.40 19.44 -46.20
C SER A 78 -10.04 17.94 -46.12
N GLU A 79 -8.76 17.57 -46.11
CA GLU A 79 -8.32 16.18 -45.86
C GLU A 79 -8.15 15.89 -44.35
N GLU A 80 -8.29 14.62 -43.99
CA GLU A 80 -8.06 14.08 -42.64
C GLU A 80 -6.56 13.99 -42.29
N ALA A 81 -6.27 13.82 -41.00
CA ALA A 81 -4.90 13.60 -40.53
C ALA A 81 -4.32 12.28 -41.09
N PHE A 82 -3.03 12.25 -41.41
CA PHE A 82 -2.37 11.06 -41.95
C PHE A 82 -0.93 10.95 -41.44
N ASP A 83 -0.43 9.72 -41.38
CA ASP A 83 0.92 9.44 -40.89
C ASP A 83 1.91 9.37 -42.07
N THR A 84 3.09 9.96 -41.90
CA THR A 84 4.16 9.94 -42.91
C THR A 84 5.55 10.03 -42.24
N PRO A 85 6.60 9.45 -42.82
CA PRO A 85 7.97 9.64 -42.37
C PRO A 85 8.42 11.10 -42.54
N LEU A 86 9.10 11.60 -41.51
CA LEU A 86 9.87 12.85 -41.50
C LEU A 86 11.35 12.48 -41.39
N LEU A 87 12.15 12.92 -42.36
CA LEU A 87 13.60 12.73 -42.36
C LEU A 87 14.25 13.75 -41.41
N LEU A 88 14.98 13.26 -40.42
CA LEU A 88 15.67 14.07 -39.40
C LEU A 88 17.05 14.53 -39.89
N CYS A 89 17.63 15.54 -39.21
CA CYS A 89 18.98 16.03 -39.51
C CYS A 89 20.07 14.96 -39.35
N SER A 90 19.82 13.95 -38.52
CA SER A 90 20.72 12.82 -38.28
C SER A 90 20.70 11.77 -39.41
N GLY A 91 19.79 11.91 -40.37
CA GLY A 91 19.57 10.96 -41.46
C GLY A 91 18.60 9.81 -41.12
N ASN A 92 18.08 9.77 -39.90
CA ASN A 92 17.04 8.81 -39.51
C ASN A 92 15.65 9.32 -39.88
N GLU A 93 14.71 8.42 -40.13
CA GLU A 93 13.30 8.75 -40.35
C GLU A 93 12.50 8.60 -39.06
N LYS A 94 11.54 9.50 -38.84
CA LYS A 94 10.59 9.45 -37.72
C LYS A 94 9.17 9.53 -38.25
N VAL A 95 8.30 8.63 -37.83
CA VAL A 95 6.89 8.65 -38.25
C VAL A 95 6.15 9.75 -37.49
N VAL A 96 5.59 10.69 -38.23
CA VAL A 96 4.81 11.81 -37.69
C VAL A 96 3.42 11.82 -38.31
N GLN A 97 2.42 12.21 -37.52
CA GLN A 97 1.08 12.46 -38.03
C GLN A 97 0.96 13.92 -38.43
N ILE A 98 0.57 14.15 -39.68
CA ILE A 98 0.34 15.48 -40.25
C ILE A 98 -1.15 15.80 -40.22
N ILE A 99 -1.47 16.99 -39.71
CA ILE A 99 -2.80 17.59 -39.80
C ILE A 99 -2.70 18.84 -40.69
N PRO A 100 -3.19 18.79 -41.94
CA PRO A 100 -3.08 19.92 -42.86
C PRO A 100 -4.18 20.97 -42.71
N ARG A 101 -3.80 22.25 -42.88
CA ARG A 101 -4.71 23.41 -42.94
C ARG A 101 -4.29 24.36 -44.06
N ILE A 102 -5.21 24.65 -44.98
CA ILE A 102 -4.98 25.62 -46.04
C ILE A 102 -5.51 27.00 -45.64
N PHE A 103 -4.74 28.03 -45.95
CA PHE A 103 -5.08 29.44 -45.71
C PHE A 103 -5.06 30.17 -47.06
N LYS A 104 -6.15 30.86 -47.39
CA LYS A 104 -6.28 31.63 -48.63
C LYS A 104 -6.30 33.12 -48.30
N SER A 105 -5.44 33.89 -48.96
CA SER A 105 -5.45 35.36 -48.96
C SER A 105 -5.66 35.87 -50.39
N ASP A 106 -5.99 37.15 -50.56
CA ASP A 106 -6.25 37.77 -51.87
C ASP A 106 -5.03 37.71 -52.83
N GLU A 107 -3.82 37.47 -52.30
CA GLU A 107 -2.56 37.46 -53.07
C GLU A 107 -1.85 36.08 -53.10
N SER A 108 -2.19 35.12 -52.22
CA SER A 108 -1.53 33.79 -52.18
C SER A 108 -2.29 32.71 -51.37
N GLU A 109 -2.10 31.44 -51.72
CA GLU A 109 -2.54 30.27 -50.94
C GLU A 109 -1.36 29.63 -50.21
N LEU A 110 -1.51 29.39 -48.90
CA LEU A 110 -0.49 28.80 -48.04
C LEU A 110 -1.02 27.54 -47.34
N LEU A 111 -0.17 26.54 -47.18
CA LEU A 111 -0.46 25.30 -46.47
C LEU A 111 0.33 25.25 -45.16
N CYS A 112 -0.37 25.05 -44.05
CA CYS A 112 0.22 24.79 -42.75
C CYS A 112 0.03 23.33 -42.36
N HIS A 113 1.11 22.66 -41.95
CA HIS A 113 1.09 21.33 -41.38
C HIS A 113 1.35 21.40 -39.88
N PHE A 114 0.48 20.78 -39.08
CA PHE A 114 0.76 20.46 -37.68
C PHE A 114 1.28 19.02 -37.62
N LEU A 115 2.39 18.81 -36.91
CA LEU A 115 3.04 17.51 -36.82
C LEU A 115 2.99 16.99 -35.39
N ILE A 116 2.51 15.76 -35.23
CA ILE A 116 2.42 15.05 -33.95
C ILE A 116 3.36 13.84 -34.00
N ASP A 117 4.20 13.71 -32.97
CA ASP A 117 5.08 12.55 -32.77
C ASP A 117 4.27 11.33 -32.30
N VAL A 118 4.07 10.38 -33.20
CA VAL A 118 3.21 9.20 -32.96
C VAL A 118 3.85 8.21 -31.99
N GLU A 119 5.18 8.09 -31.99
CA GLU A 119 5.91 7.15 -31.13
C GLU A 119 5.87 7.59 -29.66
N LYS A 120 6.03 8.89 -29.43
CA LYS A 120 5.95 9.48 -28.07
C LYS A 120 4.55 9.34 -27.47
N GLN A 121 3.48 9.49 -28.26
CA GLN A 121 2.12 9.30 -27.77
C GLN A 121 1.86 7.83 -27.36
N ARG A 122 2.25 6.88 -28.21
CA ARG A 122 2.05 5.44 -27.94
C ARG A 122 2.81 4.97 -26.71
N SER A 123 4.03 5.48 -26.45
CA SER A 123 4.80 5.06 -25.27
C SER A 123 4.16 5.53 -23.95
N VAL A 124 3.60 6.76 -23.93
CA VAL A 124 2.92 7.32 -22.74
C VAL A 124 1.63 6.54 -22.45
N GLU A 125 0.87 6.18 -23.49
CA GLU A 125 -0.34 5.36 -23.34
C GLU A 125 0.01 3.94 -22.84
N GLN A 126 1.08 3.33 -23.35
CA GLN A 126 1.55 2.02 -22.90
C GLN A 126 2.05 2.03 -21.44
N GLU A 127 2.77 3.08 -21.03
CA GLU A 127 3.25 3.22 -19.65
C GLU A 127 2.10 3.46 -18.67
N LEU A 128 1.08 4.22 -19.07
CA LEU A 128 -0.15 4.40 -18.29
C LEU A 128 -0.91 3.08 -18.13
N MET A 129 -1.06 2.30 -19.21
CA MET A 129 -1.69 0.98 -19.15
C MET A 129 -0.89 0.01 -18.27
N ALA A 130 0.44 -0.05 -18.43
CA ALA A 130 1.30 -0.91 -17.63
C ALA A 130 1.27 -0.53 -16.14
N ASN A 131 1.24 0.77 -15.80
CA ASN A 131 1.10 1.22 -14.42
C ASN A 131 -0.28 0.92 -13.84
N GLN A 132 -1.36 1.06 -14.63
CA GLN A 132 -2.71 0.65 -14.20
C GLN A 132 -2.81 -0.86 -13.97
N GLU A 133 -2.23 -1.68 -14.84
CA GLU A 133 -2.19 -3.14 -14.69
C GLU A 133 -1.35 -3.58 -13.49
N ARG A 134 -0.14 -3.02 -13.31
CA ARG A 134 0.69 -3.29 -12.12
C ARG A 134 -0.03 -2.91 -10.83
N TRP A 135 -0.75 -1.79 -10.82
CA TRP A 135 -1.51 -1.37 -9.65
C TRP A 135 -2.66 -2.35 -9.37
N LYS A 136 -3.40 -2.77 -10.41
CA LYS A 136 -4.47 -3.76 -10.27
C LYS A 136 -3.95 -5.12 -9.75
N VAL A 137 -2.86 -5.63 -10.32
CA VAL A 137 -2.22 -6.90 -9.89
C VAL A 137 -1.67 -6.79 -8.47
N GLY A 138 -1.03 -5.67 -8.12
CA GLY A 138 -0.55 -5.41 -6.77
C GLY A 138 -1.68 -5.39 -5.73
N MET A 139 -2.85 -4.84 -6.09
CA MET A 139 -4.03 -4.86 -5.22
C MET A 139 -4.66 -6.25 -5.10
N GLU A 140 -4.68 -7.06 -6.17
CA GLU A 140 -5.18 -8.44 -6.15
C GLU A 140 -4.29 -9.37 -5.31
N ILE A 141 -2.96 -9.23 -5.38
CA ILE A 141 -2.01 -10.04 -4.58
C ILE A 141 -2.17 -9.79 -3.07
N LEU A 142 -2.46 -8.56 -2.67
CA LEU A 142 -2.58 -8.19 -1.25
C LEU A 142 -3.91 -8.63 -0.62
N ASN A 143 -4.89 -9.05 -1.43
CA ASN A 143 -6.25 -9.42 -0.99
C ASN A 143 -6.94 -8.32 -0.14
N GLU A 144 -6.49 -7.07 -0.26
CA GLU A 144 -7.01 -5.91 0.47
C GLU A 144 -8.10 -5.22 -0.37
N GLY A 145 -9.24 -4.95 0.27
CA GLY A 145 -10.27 -4.11 -0.32
C GLY A 145 -9.89 -2.64 -0.23
N VAL A 146 -9.98 -1.88 -1.32
CA VAL A 146 -9.67 -0.45 -1.32
C VAL A 146 -10.97 0.34 -1.26
N TRP A 147 -10.96 1.47 -0.54
CA TRP A 147 -12.07 2.40 -0.48
C TRP A 147 -11.60 3.86 -0.61
N ASP A 148 -12.42 4.69 -1.24
CA ASP A 148 -12.20 6.12 -1.44
C ASP A 148 -13.49 6.85 -1.07
N TRP A 149 -13.41 7.60 0.02
CA TRP A 149 -14.53 8.29 0.61
C TRP A 149 -14.44 9.79 0.34
N ASN A 150 -15.36 10.29 -0.46
CA ASN A 150 -15.67 11.71 -0.55
C ASN A 150 -16.60 12.09 0.62
N ILE A 151 -16.03 12.75 1.62
CA ILE A 151 -16.68 13.09 2.88
C ILE A 151 -17.76 14.15 2.66
N LYS A 152 -17.55 15.08 1.70
CA LYS A 152 -18.47 16.18 1.41
C LYS A 152 -19.77 15.68 0.76
N ASP A 153 -19.63 14.79 -0.21
CA ASP A 153 -20.77 14.26 -0.97
C ASP A 153 -21.35 12.98 -0.36
N LYS A 154 -20.78 12.51 0.76
CA LYS A 154 -21.08 11.21 1.40
C LYS A 154 -21.01 10.02 0.42
N LYS A 155 -20.18 10.12 -0.62
CA LYS A 155 -20.02 9.08 -1.64
C LYS A 155 -18.78 8.26 -1.35
N ILE A 156 -18.93 6.95 -1.38
CA ILE A 156 -17.84 6.00 -1.14
C ILE A 156 -17.69 5.17 -2.41
N PHE A 157 -16.48 5.15 -2.94
CA PHE A 157 -16.04 4.16 -3.91
C PHE A 157 -15.35 3.03 -3.16
N PHE A 158 -15.49 1.80 -3.65
CA PHE A 158 -14.75 0.65 -3.16
C PHE A 158 -14.42 -0.32 -4.29
N SER A 159 -13.34 -1.09 -4.12
CA SER A 159 -12.87 -2.09 -5.07
C SER A 159 -13.77 -3.33 -5.10
N ASN A 160 -13.63 -4.15 -6.15
CA ASN A 160 -14.33 -5.44 -6.21
C ASN A 160 -13.92 -6.36 -5.05
N GLN A 161 -12.63 -6.39 -4.73
CA GLN A 161 -12.09 -7.17 -3.61
C GLN A 161 -12.76 -6.81 -2.28
N PHE A 162 -13.02 -5.52 -2.03
CA PHE A 162 -13.74 -5.08 -0.84
C PHE A 162 -15.15 -5.67 -0.75
N ALA A 163 -15.88 -5.66 -1.87
CA ALA A 163 -17.22 -6.22 -1.93
C ALA A 163 -17.22 -7.75 -1.76
N GLU A 164 -16.26 -8.44 -2.37
CA GLU A 164 -16.08 -9.89 -2.26
C GLU A 164 -15.75 -10.33 -0.84
N ASN A 165 -14.89 -9.60 -0.12
CA ASN A 165 -14.57 -9.87 1.28
C ASN A 165 -15.82 -9.84 2.20
N LEU A 166 -16.82 -9.02 1.85
CA LEU A 166 -18.11 -8.95 2.55
C LEU A 166 -19.19 -9.86 1.94
N GLY A 167 -18.88 -10.57 0.85
CA GLY A 167 -19.79 -11.48 0.15
C GLY A 167 -20.84 -10.79 -0.72
N TYR A 168 -20.64 -9.52 -1.08
CA TYR A 168 -21.53 -8.74 -1.95
C TYR A 168 -20.92 -8.55 -3.34
N THR A 169 -21.77 -8.37 -4.36
CA THR A 169 -21.31 -7.78 -5.62
C THR A 169 -21.15 -6.26 -5.45
N ARG A 170 -20.26 -5.64 -6.24
CA ARG A 170 -20.06 -4.19 -6.18
C ARG A 170 -21.36 -3.40 -6.39
N LYS A 171 -22.23 -3.86 -7.29
CA LYS A 171 -23.52 -3.21 -7.58
C LYS A 171 -24.51 -3.35 -6.42
N GLU A 172 -24.53 -4.51 -5.75
CA GLU A 172 -25.35 -4.71 -4.55
C GLU A 172 -24.88 -3.76 -3.44
N LEU A 173 -23.57 -3.76 -3.12
CA LEU A 173 -23.03 -2.94 -2.03
C LEU A 173 -23.19 -1.44 -2.27
N MET A 174 -23.10 -0.97 -3.53
CA MET A 174 -23.30 0.44 -3.92
C MET A 174 -24.73 0.94 -3.64
N ASN A 175 -25.72 0.05 -3.61
CA ASN A 175 -27.11 0.42 -3.35
C ASN A 175 -27.43 0.57 -1.85
N PHE A 176 -26.57 0.06 -0.97
CA PHE A 176 -26.79 0.04 0.49
C PHE A 176 -25.94 1.05 1.27
N LEU A 177 -24.81 1.50 0.71
CA LEU A 177 -23.86 2.38 1.42
C LEU A 177 -24.35 3.84 1.45
N THR A 178 -25.28 4.14 2.35
CA THR A 178 -25.56 5.51 2.80
C THR A 178 -24.75 5.90 4.05
N ASP A 179 -24.40 4.94 4.90
CA ASP A 179 -23.53 5.11 6.08
C ASP A 179 -22.78 3.80 6.40
N TRP A 180 -21.52 3.89 6.79
CA TRP A 180 -20.67 2.76 7.19
C TRP A 180 -21.16 2.07 8.47
N ASN A 181 -21.89 2.79 9.32
CA ASN A 181 -22.40 2.28 10.58
C ASN A 181 -23.38 1.11 10.42
N ASP A 182 -24.00 0.93 9.27
CA ASP A 182 -25.00 -0.13 9.03
C ASP A 182 -24.39 -1.54 9.04
N PHE A 183 -23.10 -1.65 8.73
CA PHE A 183 -22.37 -2.91 8.71
C PHE A 183 -21.58 -3.17 9.99
N LEU A 184 -21.36 -2.13 10.80
CA LEU A 184 -20.49 -2.16 11.96
C LEU A 184 -21.15 -2.88 13.14
N HIS A 185 -20.40 -3.73 13.83
CA HIS A 185 -20.89 -4.37 15.05
C HIS A 185 -21.20 -3.31 16.14
N PRO A 186 -22.35 -3.40 16.86
CA PRO A 186 -22.77 -2.41 17.85
C PRO A 186 -21.69 -2.08 18.90
N ASP A 187 -21.03 -3.10 19.47
CA ASP A 187 -19.96 -2.92 20.47
C ASP A 187 -18.74 -2.13 19.95
N ASP A 188 -18.50 -2.14 18.63
CA ASP A 188 -17.34 -1.50 18.02
C ASP A 188 -17.63 -0.04 17.61
N SER A 189 -18.91 0.35 17.54
CA SER A 189 -19.39 1.64 17.02
C SER A 189 -18.83 2.85 17.76
N ALA A 190 -18.81 2.82 19.09
CA ALA A 190 -18.30 3.92 19.90
C ALA A 190 -16.79 4.14 19.67
N LYS A 191 -16.02 3.06 19.67
CA LYS A 191 -14.55 3.09 19.50
C LYS A 191 -14.16 3.50 18.08
N TYR A 192 -14.88 2.98 17.08
CA TYR A 192 -14.71 3.34 15.68
C TYR A 192 -14.96 4.84 15.46
N SER A 193 -16.09 5.35 15.96
CA SER A 193 -16.49 6.76 15.77
C SER A 193 -15.49 7.74 16.37
N ILE A 194 -14.96 7.45 17.57
CA ILE A 194 -13.95 8.29 18.23
C ILE A 194 -12.66 8.33 17.40
N ARG A 195 -12.14 7.16 17.01
CA ARG A 195 -10.90 7.07 16.22
C ARG A 195 -11.03 7.75 14.85
N LEU A 196 -12.17 7.58 14.20
CA LEU A 196 -12.44 8.22 12.92
C LEU A 196 -12.51 9.74 13.09
N ALA A 197 -13.23 10.23 14.10
CA ALA A 197 -13.33 11.66 14.39
C ALA A 197 -11.96 12.30 14.68
N ASP A 198 -11.10 11.63 15.45
CA ASP A 198 -9.75 12.11 15.77
C ASP A 198 -8.87 12.21 14.52
N HIS A 199 -8.94 11.20 13.64
CA HIS A 199 -8.21 11.24 12.38
C HIS A 199 -8.72 12.33 11.42
N LEU A 200 -10.04 12.49 11.31
CA LEU A 200 -10.64 13.55 10.48
C LEU A 200 -10.25 14.95 10.98
N LYS A 201 -10.10 15.14 12.30
CA LYS A 201 -9.57 16.36 12.92
C LYS A 201 -8.05 16.56 12.75
N GLY A 202 -7.34 15.56 12.22
CA GLY A 202 -5.89 15.62 12.00
C GLY A 202 -5.05 15.33 13.24
N LEU A 203 -5.64 14.75 14.29
CA LEU A 203 -4.93 14.39 15.52
C LEU A 203 -4.02 13.17 15.34
N THR A 204 -4.20 12.41 14.26
CA THR A 204 -3.37 11.25 13.89
C THR A 204 -2.92 11.34 12.43
N LYS A 205 -1.67 10.95 12.15
CA LYS A 205 -1.11 10.96 10.77
C LYS A 205 -1.72 9.88 9.87
N LYS A 206 -2.10 8.74 10.44
CA LYS A 206 -2.74 7.61 9.75
C LYS A 206 -3.93 7.13 10.56
N TYR A 207 -5.00 6.75 9.88
CA TYR A 207 -6.12 6.05 10.48
C TYR A 207 -5.82 4.57 10.50
N GLU A 208 -5.97 3.93 11.66
CA GLU A 208 -5.98 2.47 11.77
C GLU A 208 -7.08 2.04 12.74
N SER A 209 -7.88 1.06 12.34
CA SER A 209 -8.94 0.53 13.17
C SER A 209 -9.21 -0.95 12.89
N GLU A 210 -9.39 -1.73 13.95
CA GLU A 210 -9.82 -3.12 13.89
C GLU A 210 -11.23 -3.20 14.46
N HIS A 211 -12.16 -3.71 13.66
CA HIS A 211 -13.57 -3.74 13.98
C HIS A 211 -14.30 -4.82 13.18
N ARG A 212 -15.50 -5.17 13.62
CA ARG A 212 -16.31 -6.21 12.99
C ARG A 212 -17.30 -5.62 12.01
N LEU A 213 -17.32 -6.17 10.80
CA LEU A 213 -18.30 -5.86 9.76
C LEU A 213 -19.19 -7.07 9.48
N LYS A 214 -20.48 -6.82 9.26
CA LYS A 214 -21.47 -7.83 8.95
C LYS A 214 -21.42 -8.16 7.45
N ASN A 215 -21.24 -9.42 7.12
CA ASN A 215 -21.24 -9.91 5.74
C ASN A 215 -22.67 -10.21 5.23
N LYS A 216 -22.80 -10.56 3.95
CA LYS A 216 -24.09 -10.92 3.31
C LYS A 216 -24.81 -12.09 3.99
N ALA A 217 -24.07 -13.03 4.57
CA ALA A 217 -24.63 -14.16 5.32
C ALA A 217 -25.09 -13.79 6.74
N GLY A 218 -24.91 -12.53 7.15
CA GLY A 218 -25.28 -12.02 8.47
C GLY A 218 -24.27 -12.33 9.57
N GLN A 219 -23.10 -12.87 9.23
CA GLN A 219 -22.02 -13.17 10.15
C GLN A 219 -21.08 -11.96 10.26
N TYR A 220 -20.51 -11.74 11.44
CA TYR A 220 -19.52 -10.70 11.65
C TYR A 220 -18.11 -11.22 11.38
N ARG A 221 -17.36 -10.49 10.56
CA ARG A 221 -15.95 -10.75 10.27
C ARG A 221 -15.10 -9.58 10.74
N TRP A 222 -13.86 -9.86 11.13
CA TRP A 222 -12.92 -8.84 11.60
C TRP A 222 -12.19 -8.20 10.43
N PHE A 223 -12.26 -6.88 10.36
CA PHE A 223 -11.55 -6.09 9.38
C PHE A 223 -10.55 -5.17 10.06
N LYS A 224 -9.39 -5.02 9.41
CA LYS A 224 -8.39 -4.02 9.72
C LYS A 224 -8.40 -2.97 8.63
N ASP A 225 -8.91 -1.80 8.97
CA ASP A 225 -8.91 -0.66 8.07
C ASP A 225 -7.70 0.23 8.34
N ARG A 226 -7.08 0.67 7.25
CA ARG A 226 -6.06 1.70 7.25
C ARG A 226 -6.43 2.80 6.27
N GLY A 227 -6.26 4.07 6.65
CA GLY A 227 -6.59 5.16 5.73
C GLY A 227 -5.89 6.47 6.04
N MET A 228 -6.03 7.42 5.11
CA MET A 228 -5.44 8.74 5.20
C MET A 228 -6.34 9.78 4.52
N VAL A 229 -6.47 10.94 5.17
CA VAL A 229 -7.10 12.13 4.56
C VAL A 229 -6.15 12.68 3.49
N ILE A 230 -6.60 12.72 2.25
CA ILE A 230 -5.82 13.21 1.09
C ILE A 230 -6.24 14.61 0.63
N ALA A 231 -7.38 15.11 1.10
CA ALA A 231 -7.81 16.47 0.84
C ALA A 231 -8.51 17.07 2.07
N ARG A 232 -8.26 18.36 2.29
CA ARG A 232 -8.92 19.18 3.31
C ARG A 232 -9.47 20.45 2.66
N ASP A 233 -10.51 21.02 3.25
CA ASP A 233 -11.00 22.35 2.88
C ASP A 233 -10.14 23.46 3.50
N GLU A 234 -10.45 24.70 3.16
CA GLU A 234 -9.76 25.90 3.64
C GLU A 234 -9.86 26.10 5.16
N ASN A 235 -10.85 25.47 5.81
CA ASN A 235 -11.02 25.48 7.26
C ASN A 235 -10.30 24.29 7.94
N GLY A 236 -9.50 23.53 7.20
CA GLY A 236 -8.76 22.37 7.68
C GLY A 236 -9.60 21.10 7.88
N ARG A 237 -10.89 21.10 7.48
CA ARG A 237 -11.77 19.93 7.62
C ARG A 237 -11.49 18.95 6.50
N ALA A 238 -11.45 17.66 6.83
CA ALA A 238 -11.24 16.60 5.85
C ALA A 238 -12.36 16.54 4.81
N THR A 239 -12.01 16.53 3.52
CA THR A 239 -12.97 16.46 2.40
C THR A 239 -12.88 15.15 1.63
N ARG A 240 -11.72 14.47 1.65
CA ARG A 240 -11.54 13.16 1.03
C ARG A 240 -10.56 12.29 1.81
N MET A 241 -10.91 11.01 1.98
CA MET A 241 -10.12 10.02 2.68
C MET A 241 -10.06 8.74 1.84
N ILE A 242 -8.87 8.16 1.68
CA ILE A 242 -8.69 6.89 1.00
C ILE A 242 -8.08 5.88 1.96
N GLY A 243 -8.35 4.60 1.74
CA GLY A 243 -7.83 3.56 2.59
C GLY A 243 -7.97 2.16 2.00
N SER A 244 -7.46 1.20 2.75
CA SER A 244 -7.61 -0.22 2.50
C SER A 244 -8.23 -0.92 3.71
N SER A 245 -8.77 -2.11 3.46
CA SER A 245 -9.47 -2.95 4.42
C SER A 245 -9.04 -4.39 4.20
N LEU A 246 -8.47 -4.98 5.24
CA LEU A 246 -8.01 -6.36 5.25
C LEU A 246 -8.88 -7.20 6.17
N ASP A 247 -9.41 -8.33 5.67
CA ASP A 247 -10.07 -9.32 6.53
C ASP A 247 -9.00 -10.05 7.36
N ILE A 248 -9.06 -9.88 8.68
CA ILE A 248 -8.11 -10.47 9.65
C ILE A 248 -8.78 -11.54 10.52
N THR A 249 -9.96 -12.03 10.12
CA THR A 249 -10.75 -12.99 10.90
C THR A 249 -9.95 -14.26 11.21
N GLU A 250 -9.35 -14.89 10.19
CA GLU A 250 -8.59 -16.13 10.36
C GLU A 250 -7.39 -15.96 11.28
N ARG A 251 -6.68 -14.83 11.16
CA ARG A 251 -5.55 -14.50 12.02
C ARG A 251 -5.98 -14.41 13.49
N LEU A 252 -7.05 -13.67 13.77
CA LEU A 252 -7.54 -13.51 15.15
C LEU A 252 -8.11 -14.82 15.71
N GLU A 253 -8.74 -15.64 14.87
CA GLU A 253 -9.16 -16.99 15.26
C GLU A 253 -7.97 -17.88 15.62
N LEU A 254 -6.88 -17.85 14.85
CA LEU A 254 -5.64 -18.56 15.15
C LEU A 254 -5.01 -18.08 16.46
N GLU A 255 -4.86 -16.77 16.66
CA GLU A 255 -4.35 -16.19 17.91
C GLU A 255 -5.24 -16.57 19.12
N SER A 256 -6.57 -16.63 18.94
CA SER A 256 -7.50 -17.05 19.99
C SER A 256 -7.40 -18.55 20.31
N LYS A 257 -7.23 -19.40 19.29
CA LYS A 257 -6.98 -20.83 19.44
C LYS A 257 -5.66 -21.08 20.15
N GLU A 258 -4.61 -20.35 19.79
CA GLU A 258 -3.30 -20.42 20.43
C GLU A 258 -3.38 -20.05 21.92
N LYS A 259 -4.05 -18.94 22.25
CA LYS A 259 -4.30 -18.57 23.66
C LYS A 259 -5.11 -19.62 24.41
N ALA A 260 -6.13 -20.21 23.76
CA ALA A 260 -6.93 -21.28 24.36
C ALA A 260 -6.12 -22.57 24.57
N THR A 261 -5.27 -22.97 23.63
CA THR A 261 -4.36 -24.12 23.78
C THR A 261 -3.31 -23.86 24.85
N THR A 262 -2.79 -22.64 24.95
CA THR A 262 -1.81 -22.27 26.00
C THR A 262 -2.46 -22.32 27.38
N LYS A 263 -3.71 -21.82 27.52
CA LYS A 263 -4.48 -21.91 28.76
C LYS A 263 -4.80 -23.36 29.13
N ARG A 264 -5.18 -24.20 28.16
CA ARG A 264 -5.47 -25.62 28.38
C ARG A 264 -4.21 -26.41 28.75
N ALA A 265 -3.07 -26.10 28.15
CA ALA A 265 -1.78 -26.68 28.51
C ALA A 265 -1.34 -26.29 29.93
N LEU A 266 -1.64 -25.06 30.37
CA LEU A 266 -1.40 -24.62 31.75
C LEU A 266 -2.31 -25.37 32.74
N GLU A 267 -3.61 -25.49 32.45
CA GLU A 267 -4.57 -26.27 33.25
C GLU A 267 -4.19 -27.77 33.31
N ASP A 268 -3.74 -28.37 32.21
CA ASP A 268 -3.26 -29.76 32.14
C ASP A 268 -1.94 -29.96 32.92
N SER A 269 -1.03 -28.99 32.86
CA SER A 269 0.21 -29.02 33.65
C SER A 269 -0.08 -28.91 35.15
N GLN A 270 -1.03 -28.06 35.54
CA GLN A 270 -1.46 -27.88 36.93
C GLN A 270 -2.16 -29.13 37.48
N ASN A 271 -3.03 -29.77 36.68
CA ASN A 271 -3.67 -31.04 37.03
C ASN A 271 -2.65 -32.20 37.13
N LYS A 272 -1.65 -32.26 36.24
CA LYS A 272 -0.55 -33.25 36.32
C LYS A 272 0.27 -33.08 37.61
N PHE A 273 0.61 -31.85 37.97
CA PHE A 273 1.34 -31.56 39.21
C PHE A 273 0.54 -31.95 40.46
N GLN A 274 -0.76 -31.62 40.53
CA GLN A 274 -1.61 -32.01 41.64
C GLN A 274 -1.78 -33.53 41.77
N ASN A 275 -1.85 -34.24 40.64
CA ASN A 275 -1.90 -35.71 40.63
C ASN A 275 -0.56 -36.32 41.11
N ILE A 276 0.59 -35.78 40.71
CA ILE A 276 1.90 -36.24 41.20
C ILE A 276 2.00 -36.06 42.71
N LEU A 277 1.56 -34.92 43.25
CA LEU A 277 1.55 -34.69 44.70
C LEU A 277 0.61 -35.66 45.42
N ASN A 278 -0.63 -35.82 44.93
CA ASN A 278 -1.66 -36.62 45.59
C ASN A 278 -1.42 -38.14 45.56
N TYR A 279 -0.72 -38.66 44.54
CA TYR A 279 -0.45 -40.09 44.38
C TYR A 279 1.00 -40.49 44.66
N SER A 280 1.83 -39.57 45.17
CA SER A 280 3.20 -39.89 45.58
C SER A 280 3.21 -40.88 46.76
N ASN A 281 4.08 -41.90 46.68
CA ASN A 281 4.29 -42.86 47.76
C ASN A 281 5.11 -42.29 48.94
N ASP A 282 5.71 -41.12 48.75
CA ASP A 282 6.51 -40.39 49.73
C ASP A 282 5.71 -39.22 50.33
N ALA A 283 6.00 -38.90 51.59
CA ALA A 283 5.44 -37.71 52.23
C ALA A 283 6.14 -36.45 51.68
N ILE A 284 5.38 -35.58 51.00
CA ILE A 284 5.84 -34.32 50.43
C ILE A 284 5.22 -33.15 51.19
N ILE A 285 6.08 -32.24 51.67
CA ILE A 285 5.72 -31.04 52.42
C ILE A 285 6.38 -29.82 51.76
N ILE A 286 5.62 -28.77 51.50
CA ILE A 286 6.11 -27.50 50.95
C ILE A 286 6.18 -26.46 52.07
N LEU A 287 7.31 -25.80 52.20
CA LEU A 287 7.55 -24.72 53.14
C LEU A 287 7.66 -23.36 52.43
N ASP A 288 7.15 -22.32 53.08
CA ASP A 288 7.41 -20.94 52.70
C ASP A 288 8.87 -20.55 53.02
N ALA A 289 9.59 -19.95 52.05
CA ALA A 289 11.02 -19.69 52.19
C ALA A 289 11.36 -18.64 53.26
N VAL A 290 10.43 -17.74 53.61
CA VAL A 290 10.67 -16.64 54.54
C VAL A 290 10.34 -17.06 55.97
N THR A 291 9.18 -17.69 56.16
CA THR A 291 8.67 -18.06 57.48
C THR A 291 9.07 -19.46 57.90
N GLN A 292 9.52 -20.30 56.95
CA GLN A 292 9.75 -21.75 57.13
C GLN A 292 8.53 -22.49 57.67
N SER A 293 7.34 -21.92 57.43
CA SER A 293 6.05 -22.52 57.82
C SER A 293 5.55 -23.42 56.70
N ILE A 294 4.84 -24.49 57.07
CA ILE A 294 4.27 -25.45 56.13
C ILE A 294 3.16 -24.76 55.34
N ALA A 295 3.36 -24.61 54.04
CA ALA A 295 2.39 -24.02 53.12
C ALA A 295 1.44 -25.09 52.56
N GLU A 296 1.97 -26.27 52.22
CA GLU A 296 1.19 -27.35 51.62
C GLU A 296 1.74 -28.73 52.03
N VAL A 297 0.88 -29.74 52.06
CA VAL A 297 1.24 -31.14 52.32
C VAL A 297 0.45 -32.06 51.42
N ASN A 298 1.04 -33.18 51.02
CA ASN A 298 0.32 -34.23 50.30
C ASN A 298 -0.35 -35.24 51.26
N PRO A 299 -1.33 -36.05 50.79
CA PRO A 299 -2.03 -37.02 51.64
C PRO A 299 -1.11 -38.02 52.33
N ARG A 300 0.00 -38.41 51.68
CA ARG A 300 0.98 -39.33 52.25
C ARG A 300 1.68 -38.77 53.49
N SER A 301 1.87 -37.45 53.56
CA SER A 301 2.37 -36.76 54.76
C SER A 301 1.40 -36.86 55.91
N GLU A 302 0.09 -36.83 55.63
CA GLU A 302 -0.94 -37.05 56.66
C GLU A 302 -0.89 -38.48 57.21
N ASP A 303 -0.72 -39.47 56.33
CA ASP A 303 -0.62 -40.88 56.70
C ASP A 303 0.62 -41.19 57.55
N ILE A 304 1.78 -40.67 57.14
CA ILE A 304 3.07 -40.96 57.77
C ILE A 304 3.20 -40.26 59.13
N LEU A 305 2.76 -38.99 59.23
CA LEU A 305 2.87 -38.22 60.47
C LEU A 305 1.64 -38.37 61.38
N GLY A 306 0.52 -38.88 60.84
CA GLY A 306 -0.74 -39.04 61.55
C GLY A 306 -1.50 -37.73 61.82
N PHE A 307 -1.06 -36.60 61.27
CA PHE A 307 -1.73 -35.29 61.36
C PHE A 307 -2.54 -35.00 60.10
N ARG A 308 -3.70 -34.38 60.24
CA ARG A 308 -4.46 -33.88 59.09
C ARG A 308 -3.75 -32.64 58.53
N GLY A 309 -3.82 -32.40 57.22
CA GLY A 309 -3.11 -31.30 56.58
C GLY A 309 -3.47 -29.92 57.14
N LYS A 310 -4.72 -29.73 57.55
CA LYS A 310 -5.17 -28.50 58.25
C LYS A 310 -4.49 -28.28 59.61
N GLU A 311 -3.98 -29.33 60.24
CA GLU A 311 -3.25 -29.26 61.52
C GLU A 311 -1.76 -28.98 61.31
N LEU A 312 -1.23 -29.27 60.10
CA LEU A 312 0.17 -29.05 59.71
C LEU A 312 0.39 -27.67 59.09
N ILE A 313 -0.55 -27.21 58.25
CA ILE A 313 -0.42 -25.93 57.52
C ILE A 313 -0.31 -24.75 58.48
N GLY A 314 0.67 -23.88 58.23
CA GLY A 314 0.99 -22.69 59.04
C GLY A 314 1.88 -22.96 60.26
N LYS A 315 2.22 -24.22 60.55
CA LYS A 315 3.17 -24.62 61.60
C LYS A 315 4.58 -24.75 61.06
N LYS A 316 5.59 -24.66 61.92
CA LYS A 316 6.98 -24.94 61.50
C LYS A 316 7.26 -26.43 61.54
N ILE A 317 7.96 -26.96 60.54
CA ILE A 317 8.34 -28.38 60.50
C ILE A 317 9.21 -28.79 61.71
N SER A 318 9.93 -27.83 62.28
CA SER A 318 10.73 -27.97 63.49
C SER A 318 9.91 -28.29 64.75
N GLU A 319 8.60 -28.03 64.76
CA GLU A 319 7.70 -28.43 65.85
C GLU A 319 7.49 -29.96 65.90
N TYR A 320 7.72 -30.65 64.79
CA TYR A 320 7.53 -32.12 64.65
C TYR A 320 8.85 -32.90 64.76
N THR A 321 9.95 -32.22 65.11
CA THR A 321 11.25 -32.81 65.44
C THR A 321 11.79 -32.27 66.78
N PRO A 322 11.05 -32.41 67.90
CA PRO A 322 11.37 -31.67 69.13
C PRO A 322 12.75 -32.00 69.74
N SER A 323 13.28 -33.20 69.52
CA SER A 323 14.63 -33.59 69.94
C SER A 323 15.75 -33.07 69.02
N GLN A 324 15.41 -32.51 67.85
CA GLN A 324 16.34 -32.14 66.77
C GLN A 324 16.01 -30.76 66.16
N HIS A 325 15.33 -29.90 66.91
CA HIS A 325 14.83 -28.59 66.45
C HIS A 325 15.94 -27.71 65.83
N ASP A 326 17.09 -27.59 66.50
CA ASP A 326 18.22 -26.79 66.00
C ASP A 326 18.89 -27.42 64.77
N LYS A 327 18.84 -28.75 64.65
CA LYS A 327 19.44 -29.50 63.55
C LYS A 327 18.64 -29.31 62.27
N ILE A 328 17.31 -29.35 62.35
CA ILE A 328 16.45 -29.19 61.17
C ILE A 328 16.45 -27.73 60.67
N ASN A 329 16.48 -26.74 61.56
CA ASN A 329 16.55 -25.34 61.16
C ASN A 329 17.87 -25.03 60.41
N LYS A 330 19.02 -25.48 60.95
CA LYS A 330 20.32 -25.34 60.25
C LYS A 330 20.34 -26.05 58.90
N PHE A 331 19.68 -27.20 58.80
CA PHE A 331 19.54 -27.94 57.56
C PHE A 331 18.73 -27.14 56.53
N LEU A 332 17.58 -26.56 56.91
CA LEU A 332 16.78 -25.71 56.02
C LEU A 332 17.52 -24.43 55.59
N ASP A 333 18.25 -23.78 56.50
CA ASP A 333 19.07 -22.60 56.19
C ASP A 333 20.20 -22.94 55.20
N SER A 334 20.77 -24.15 55.31
CA SER A 334 21.77 -24.65 54.37
C SER A 334 21.18 -24.90 52.97
N VAL A 335 19.93 -25.36 52.88
CA VAL A 335 19.23 -25.53 51.61
C VAL A 335 18.95 -24.17 50.96
N LEU A 336 18.51 -23.18 51.73
CA LEU A 336 18.23 -21.83 51.23
C LEU A 336 19.50 -21.09 50.76
N SER A 337 20.60 -21.21 51.52
CA SER A 337 21.86 -20.56 51.20
C SER A 337 22.60 -21.23 50.04
N SER A 338 22.63 -22.56 50.00
CA SER A 338 23.32 -23.30 48.93
C SER A 338 22.51 -23.41 47.64
N LYS A 339 21.17 -23.27 47.71
CA LYS A 339 20.21 -23.55 46.63
C LYS A 339 20.37 -24.96 46.02
N LYS A 340 20.99 -25.88 46.73
CA LYS A 340 21.18 -27.29 46.33
C LYS A 340 20.23 -28.20 47.11
N GLY A 341 19.89 -29.34 46.51
CA GLY A 341 19.18 -30.40 47.22
C GLY A 341 20.07 -31.04 48.28
N LEU A 342 19.59 -31.14 49.51
CA LEU A 342 20.30 -31.77 50.63
C LEU A 342 19.42 -32.87 51.24
N SER A 343 20.00 -33.97 51.71
CA SER A 343 19.28 -34.99 52.49
C SER A 343 19.92 -35.21 53.85
N ALA A 344 19.10 -35.46 54.86
CA ALA A 344 19.56 -35.79 56.21
C ALA A 344 18.52 -36.63 56.95
N GLN A 345 18.99 -37.44 57.90
CA GLN A 345 18.11 -38.25 58.74
C GLN A 345 17.61 -37.46 59.95
N PHE A 346 16.30 -37.55 60.16
CA PHE A 346 15.59 -36.94 61.28
C PHE A 346 14.67 -37.95 61.97
N VAL A 347 14.44 -37.68 63.25
CA VAL A 347 13.44 -38.39 64.05
C VAL A 347 12.21 -37.50 64.12
N LEU A 348 11.15 -37.91 63.42
CA LEU A 348 9.88 -37.19 63.36
C LEU A 348 8.93 -37.74 64.41
N GLN A 349 8.22 -36.86 65.10
CA GLN A 349 7.19 -37.24 66.06
C GLN A 349 5.81 -37.27 65.38
N CYS A 350 5.15 -38.41 65.47
CA CYS A 350 3.80 -38.62 64.95
C CYS A 350 2.74 -38.17 65.96
N LYS A 351 1.50 -37.96 65.49
CA LYS A 351 0.37 -37.49 66.33
C LYS A 351 0.05 -38.38 67.52
N ASN A 352 0.31 -39.69 67.41
CA ASN A 352 0.11 -40.67 68.48
C ASN A 352 1.24 -40.69 69.54
N GLY A 353 2.28 -39.85 69.37
CA GLY A 353 3.43 -39.77 70.27
C GLY A 353 4.58 -40.74 69.91
N GLU A 354 4.39 -41.60 68.90
CA GLU A 354 5.47 -42.45 68.38
C GLU A 354 6.47 -41.61 67.58
N THR A 355 7.70 -42.11 67.47
CA THR A 355 8.74 -41.47 66.67
C THR A 355 9.14 -42.36 65.52
N ILE A 356 9.22 -41.78 64.32
CA ILE A 356 9.69 -42.46 63.11
C ILE A 356 11.06 -41.91 62.72
N SER A 357 12.00 -42.80 62.41
CA SER A 357 13.26 -42.39 61.79
C SER A 357 13.04 -42.31 60.28
N ALA A 358 13.25 -41.13 59.72
CA ALA A 358 13.04 -40.88 58.30
C ALA A 358 14.23 -40.14 57.67
N GLU A 359 14.51 -40.47 56.42
CA GLU A 359 15.35 -39.64 55.56
C GLU A 359 14.50 -38.48 55.02
N VAL A 360 14.98 -37.25 55.23
CA VAL A 360 14.33 -36.02 54.77
C VAL A 360 15.22 -35.39 53.72
N SER A 361 14.72 -35.33 52.48
CA SER A 361 15.36 -34.65 51.35
C SER A 361 14.69 -33.30 51.13
N ALA A 362 15.47 -32.23 51.04
CA ALA A 362 15.01 -30.86 50.93
C ALA A 362 15.59 -30.19 49.69
N SER A 363 14.78 -29.46 48.94
CA SER A 363 15.22 -28.70 47.76
C SER A 363 14.52 -27.35 47.68
N HIS A 364 15.28 -26.30 47.37
CA HIS A 364 14.75 -24.96 47.15
C HIS A 364 14.17 -24.81 45.73
N TYR A 365 13.04 -24.12 45.59
CA TYR A 365 12.49 -23.70 44.31
C TYR A 365 12.15 -22.21 44.30
N ALA A 366 12.27 -21.59 43.12
CA ALA A 366 11.87 -20.21 42.87
C ALA A 366 11.11 -20.13 41.54
N VAL A 367 9.84 -19.73 41.59
CA VAL A 367 8.99 -19.52 40.42
C VAL A 367 8.30 -18.16 40.57
N GLU A 368 8.61 -17.24 39.66
CA GLU A 368 8.16 -15.83 39.69
C GLU A 368 8.41 -15.13 41.05
N GLN A 369 7.36 -14.67 41.73
CA GLN A 369 7.43 -13.98 43.03
C GLN A 369 7.41 -14.94 44.24
N ASN A 370 7.26 -16.25 44.04
CA ASN A 370 7.18 -17.23 45.12
C ASN A 370 8.48 -18.05 45.25
N GLN A 371 9.04 -18.07 46.45
CA GLN A 371 10.18 -18.92 46.83
C GLN A 371 9.76 -19.87 47.95
N GLY A 372 10.20 -21.12 47.88
CA GLY A 372 9.86 -22.14 48.88
C GLY A 372 10.85 -23.29 48.94
N ILE A 373 10.62 -24.20 49.90
CA ILE A 373 11.40 -25.43 50.08
C ILE A 373 10.46 -26.62 49.96
N ILE A 374 10.79 -27.60 49.13
CA ILE A 374 10.09 -28.89 49.06
C ILE A 374 10.85 -29.89 49.92
N LEU A 375 10.15 -30.54 50.84
CA LEU A 375 10.62 -31.64 51.67
C LEU A 375 9.99 -32.96 51.22
N VAL A 376 10.80 -34.01 51.09
CA VAL A 376 10.38 -35.39 50.82
C VAL A 376 10.85 -36.26 51.98
N ILE A 377 9.94 -37.00 52.61
CA ILE A 377 10.15 -37.76 53.85
C ILE A 377 9.91 -39.26 53.61
N GLN A 378 10.92 -40.09 53.92
CA GLN A 378 10.89 -41.56 53.72
C GLN A 378 11.26 -42.35 55.00
N PRO A 379 10.41 -43.26 55.52
CA PRO A 379 10.70 -44.05 56.74
C PRO A 379 11.73 -45.18 56.56
N ILE A 380 12.56 -45.45 57.58
CA ILE A 380 13.66 -46.45 57.55
C ILE A 380 13.41 -47.62 58.53
N SER A 381 13.65 -48.90 58.15
CA SER A 381 13.57 -50.10 59.02
C SER A 381 14.87 -50.94 59.07
N GLN A 382 15.15 -51.66 60.19
CA GLN A 382 16.48 -52.24 60.52
C GLN A 382 16.90 -53.52 59.75
N GLN A 383 15.99 -54.39 59.28
CA GLN A 383 16.36 -55.62 58.56
C GLN A 383 16.70 -55.38 57.07
N LYS A 384 16.34 -54.21 56.55
CA LYS A 384 16.71 -53.70 55.22
C LYS A 384 18.15 -53.20 55.14
N HIS A 385 18.95 -53.24 56.21
CA HIS A 385 20.30 -52.67 56.18
C HIS A 385 21.29 -53.49 55.32
N ILE A 386 21.17 -54.82 55.33
CA ILE A 386 22.06 -55.72 54.57
C ILE A 386 21.59 -55.88 53.11
N GLU A 387 20.29 -56.07 52.88
CA GLU A 387 19.70 -55.93 51.54
C GLU A 387 19.88 -54.52 50.98
N GLY A 388 19.86 -53.50 51.83
CA GLY A 388 20.04 -52.10 51.49
C GLY A 388 21.45 -51.74 51.05
N ILE A 389 22.49 -52.49 51.41
CA ILE A 389 23.86 -52.28 50.89
C ILE A 389 23.99 -52.87 49.48
N ILE A 390 23.46 -54.06 49.23
CA ILE A 390 23.42 -54.68 47.89
C ILE A 390 22.48 -53.87 46.98
N THR A 391 21.33 -53.46 47.51
CA THR A 391 20.40 -52.55 46.83
C THR A 391 21.05 -51.19 46.64
N ARG A 392 21.86 -50.65 47.58
CA ARG A 392 22.65 -49.42 47.36
C ARG A 392 23.65 -49.57 46.25
N LEU A 393 24.42 -50.66 46.19
CA LEU A 393 25.43 -50.86 45.15
C LEU A 393 24.78 -51.00 43.77
N VAL A 394 23.63 -51.69 43.70
CA VAL A 394 22.82 -51.82 42.49
C VAL A 394 22.08 -50.52 42.16
N GLU A 395 21.53 -49.80 43.12
CA GLU A 395 20.87 -48.50 42.96
C GLU A 395 21.87 -47.40 42.63
N GLU A 396 23.09 -47.42 43.18
CA GLU A 396 24.21 -46.53 42.83
C GLU A 396 24.63 -46.81 41.39
N ALA A 397 24.83 -48.09 41.04
CA ALA A 397 25.10 -48.52 39.67
C ALA A 397 23.94 -48.25 38.71
N LEU A 398 22.70 -48.14 39.17
CA LEU A 398 21.53 -47.79 38.36
C LEU A 398 21.10 -46.32 38.53
N SER A 399 21.80 -45.55 39.37
CA SER A 399 21.43 -44.18 39.77
C SER A 399 21.74 -43.19 38.67
N LYS A 400 20.95 -42.11 38.61
CA LYS A 400 21.13 -40.96 37.70
C LYS A 400 22.09 -39.89 38.25
N SER A 401 22.63 -40.04 39.47
CA SER A 401 23.49 -39.03 40.11
C SER A 401 24.86 -38.92 39.43
N LYS A 402 25.28 -37.69 39.06
CA LYS A 402 26.30 -37.41 38.04
C LYS A 402 27.72 -37.12 38.54
N MET A 403 27.93 -36.76 39.81
CA MET A 403 29.21 -36.15 40.24
C MET A 403 30.03 -36.94 41.26
N ASP A 404 29.40 -37.80 42.08
CA ASP A 404 30.10 -38.56 43.14
C ASP A 404 29.98 -40.08 42.98
N PHE A 405 29.44 -40.57 41.86
CA PHE A 405 29.16 -42.01 41.65
C PHE A 405 30.45 -42.85 41.67
N ILE A 406 31.45 -42.48 40.87
CA ILE A 406 32.66 -43.29 40.68
C ILE A 406 33.46 -43.47 41.99
N PRO A 407 33.81 -42.41 42.74
CA PRO A 407 34.51 -42.56 44.01
C PRO A 407 33.68 -43.30 45.06
N ASN A 408 32.39 -42.97 45.21
CA ASN A 408 31.55 -43.63 46.20
C ASN A 408 31.37 -45.13 45.90
N PHE A 409 31.15 -45.51 44.64
CA PHE A 409 31.03 -46.91 44.24
C PHE A 409 32.31 -47.69 44.55
N ILE A 410 33.50 -47.12 44.23
CA ILE A 410 34.79 -47.75 44.53
C ILE A 410 34.96 -47.95 46.04
N ARG A 411 34.69 -46.92 46.85
CA ARG A 411 34.83 -47.02 48.31
C ARG A 411 33.85 -48.04 48.90
N THR A 412 32.58 -47.98 48.52
CA THR A 412 31.55 -48.92 48.99
C THR A 412 31.89 -50.35 48.59
N MET A 413 32.44 -50.56 47.38
CA MET A 413 32.94 -51.87 46.93
C MET A 413 34.13 -52.35 47.77
N ALA A 414 35.10 -51.49 48.06
CA ALA A 414 36.26 -51.83 48.87
C ALA A 414 35.85 -52.23 50.31
N GLU A 415 34.96 -51.45 50.92
CA GLU A 415 34.42 -51.69 52.26
C GLU A 415 33.59 -52.99 52.32
N TYR A 416 32.71 -53.21 51.34
CA TYR A 416 31.80 -54.36 51.33
C TYR A 416 32.51 -55.68 51.04
N LEU A 417 33.40 -55.68 50.05
CA LEU A 417 34.19 -56.87 49.70
C LEU A 417 35.35 -57.09 50.68
N ASN A 418 35.61 -56.13 51.57
CA ASN A 418 36.71 -56.15 52.53
C ASN A 418 38.06 -56.39 51.85
N VAL A 419 38.28 -55.67 50.74
CA VAL A 419 39.46 -55.78 49.88
C VAL A 419 40.35 -54.56 50.01
N SER A 420 41.66 -54.77 49.89
CA SER A 420 42.66 -53.73 50.17
C SER A 420 42.62 -52.59 49.16
N ILE A 421 42.36 -52.86 47.88
CA ILE A 421 42.45 -51.87 46.81
C ILE A 421 41.35 -52.12 45.77
N VAL A 422 40.66 -51.05 45.35
CA VAL A 422 39.72 -51.06 44.23
C VAL A 422 39.99 -49.84 43.37
N GLY A 423 40.06 -49.99 42.05
CA GLY A 423 40.40 -48.89 41.16
C GLY A 423 39.79 -48.99 39.78
N ILE A 424 39.71 -47.84 39.14
CA ILE A 424 39.25 -47.69 37.75
C ILE A 424 40.30 -46.92 36.97
N SER A 425 40.51 -47.34 35.74
CA SER A 425 41.28 -46.57 34.77
C SER A 425 40.58 -46.45 33.43
N GLN A 426 40.99 -45.46 32.65
CA GLN A 426 40.52 -45.18 31.30
C GLN A 426 41.69 -45.00 30.32
N VAL A 427 41.45 -45.25 29.04
CA VAL A 427 42.44 -45.05 27.96
C VAL A 427 42.59 -43.56 27.66
N VAL A 428 43.84 -43.09 27.56
CA VAL A 428 44.17 -41.68 27.20
C VAL A 428 44.19 -41.51 25.68
N ASP A 429 43.56 -40.46 25.16
CA ASP A 429 43.66 -40.00 23.76
C ASP A 429 43.50 -41.07 22.66
N ASN A 430 42.66 -42.09 22.89
CA ASN A 430 42.48 -43.24 21.98
C ASN A 430 43.76 -44.07 21.71
N VAL A 431 44.85 -43.88 22.46
CA VAL A 431 46.09 -44.65 22.35
C VAL A 431 46.06 -45.77 23.41
N GLN A 432 45.95 -47.03 23.00
CA GLN A 432 45.81 -48.19 23.90
C GLN A 432 47.07 -48.52 24.75
N ASP A 433 48.12 -47.71 24.68
CA ASP A 433 49.41 -47.97 25.34
C ASP A 433 49.52 -47.33 26.73
N GLU A 434 48.65 -46.38 27.09
CA GLU A 434 48.63 -45.70 28.38
C GLU A 434 47.20 -45.62 28.98
N LEU A 435 47.12 -45.84 30.30
CA LEU A 435 45.89 -45.73 31.08
C LEU A 435 46.04 -44.64 32.14
N GLU A 436 44.97 -43.86 32.34
CA GLU A 436 44.83 -42.90 33.43
C GLU A 436 43.97 -43.50 34.53
N ILE A 437 44.43 -43.44 35.78
CA ILE A 437 43.61 -43.76 36.95
C ILE A 437 42.55 -42.68 37.13
N VAL A 438 41.28 -43.06 37.00
CA VAL A 438 40.14 -42.15 37.18
C VAL A 438 39.81 -41.98 38.66
N SER A 439 39.92 -43.07 39.42
CA SER A 439 39.75 -43.10 40.87
C SER A 439 40.27 -44.43 41.40
N LEU A 440 40.98 -44.38 42.54
CA LEU A 440 41.64 -45.53 43.15
C LEU A 440 41.54 -45.41 44.66
N TRP A 441 40.87 -46.37 45.29
CA TRP A 441 40.84 -46.52 46.74
C TRP A 441 41.92 -47.49 47.18
N ASN A 442 42.81 -47.04 48.06
CA ASN A 442 43.89 -47.82 48.62
C ASN A 442 43.79 -47.84 50.14
N LYS A 443 43.33 -48.98 50.68
CA LYS A 443 43.10 -49.26 52.11
C LYS A 443 42.08 -48.35 52.77
N ASP A 444 42.44 -47.10 53.01
CA ASP A 444 41.68 -46.12 53.80
C ASP A 444 41.58 -44.72 53.18
N HIS A 445 42.20 -44.49 52.02
CA HIS A 445 42.16 -43.20 51.32
C HIS A 445 42.10 -43.36 49.78
N PHE A 446 41.78 -42.27 49.09
CA PHE A 446 41.90 -42.18 47.64
C PHE A 446 43.31 -41.72 47.24
N GLU A 447 43.87 -42.36 46.23
CA GLU A 447 45.12 -41.95 45.60
C GLU A 447 44.87 -40.82 44.58
N GLU A 448 45.87 -39.99 44.32
CA GLU A 448 45.80 -38.99 43.25
C GLU A 448 45.78 -39.66 41.88
N ASN A 449 45.13 -39.02 40.89
CA ASN A 449 45.09 -39.54 39.53
C ASN A 449 46.48 -39.48 38.90
N TYR A 450 46.91 -40.58 38.29
CA TYR A 450 48.17 -40.68 37.55
C TYR A 450 47.99 -41.56 36.31
N THR A 451 48.87 -41.38 35.32
CA THR A 451 48.93 -42.22 34.13
C THR A 451 50.02 -43.28 34.26
N TYR A 452 49.78 -44.46 33.68
CA TYR A 452 50.76 -45.54 33.66
C TYR A 452 50.68 -46.34 32.36
N LYS A 453 51.78 -47.01 32.01
CA LYS A 453 51.89 -47.80 30.79
C LYS A 453 51.18 -49.13 30.93
N VAL A 454 50.41 -49.51 29.90
CA VAL A 454 49.65 -50.76 29.87
C VAL A 454 50.60 -51.97 29.82
N ASN A 455 51.65 -51.89 29.00
CA ASN A 455 52.60 -52.97 28.75
C ASN A 455 53.30 -53.43 30.04
N GLY A 456 53.14 -54.72 30.38
CA GLY A 456 53.74 -55.32 31.56
C GLY A 456 52.95 -55.12 32.86
N SER A 457 51.70 -54.65 32.77
CA SER A 457 50.73 -54.61 33.87
C SER A 457 49.61 -55.64 33.66
N PRO A 458 48.84 -56.02 34.71
CA PRO A 458 47.66 -56.88 34.54
C PRO A 458 46.59 -56.28 33.62
N ALA A 459 46.54 -54.95 33.51
CA ALA A 459 45.59 -54.24 32.67
C ALA A 459 45.77 -54.60 31.18
N GLU A 460 46.98 -54.96 30.74
CA GLU A 460 47.23 -55.44 29.37
C GLU A 460 46.39 -56.68 29.05
N LYS A 461 46.32 -57.63 29.99
CA LYS A 461 45.49 -58.83 29.83
C LYS A 461 44.01 -58.48 29.89
N VAL A 462 43.62 -57.55 30.75
CA VAL A 462 42.21 -57.14 30.83
C VAL A 462 41.71 -56.51 29.54
N LEU A 463 42.53 -55.64 28.92
CA LEU A 463 42.19 -54.98 27.66
C LEU A 463 42.22 -55.92 26.45
N LYS A 464 43.05 -56.97 26.44
CA LYS A 464 43.20 -57.90 25.30
C LYS A 464 42.38 -59.19 25.43
N GLU A 465 42.33 -59.78 26.62
CA GLU A 465 41.79 -61.12 26.89
C GLU A 465 40.46 -61.06 27.67
N GLY A 466 40.06 -59.90 28.20
CA GLY A 466 38.83 -59.72 28.98
C GLY A 466 39.04 -59.97 30.49
N THR A 467 38.02 -60.50 31.18
CA THR A 467 38.11 -60.69 32.65
C THR A 467 39.34 -61.50 33.05
N THR A 468 40.23 -60.88 33.83
CA THR A 468 41.50 -61.46 34.26
C THR A 468 41.49 -61.68 35.77
N TYR A 469 41.79 -62.90 36.21
CA TYR A 469 41.75 -63.28 37.62
C TYR A 469 43.02 -64.02 38.03
N TYR A 470 43.55 -63.62 39.18
CA TYR A 470 44.65 -64.30 39.87
C TYR A 470 44.25 -64.48 41.34
N ARG A 471 44.11 -65.74 41.77
CA ARG A 471 43.85 -66.08 43.17
C ARG A 471 44.97 -65.59 44.09
N GLN A 472 46.22 -65.78 43.66
CA GLN A 472 47.44 -65.40 44.38
C GLN A 472 48.60 -65.15 43.41
N GLY A 473 49.68 -64.53 43.89
CA GLY A 473 50.92 -64.34 43.14
C GLY A 473 50.90 -63.27 42.04
N ILE A 474 49.94 -62.32 42.03
CA ILE A 474 49.87 -61.30 40.97
C ILE A 474 51.15 -60.45 40.85
N ALA A 475 51.76 -60.03 41.97
CA ALA A 475 53.01 -59.27 41.95
C ALA A 475 54.20 -60.09 41.41
N GLN A 476 54.15 -61.43 41.50
CA GLN A 476 55.17 -62.30 40.91
C GLN A 476 54.96 -62.48 39.40
N ALA A 477 53.70 -62.46 38.94
CA ALA A 477 53.36 -62.55 37.51
C ALA A 477 53.71 -61.25 36.75
N PHE A 478 53.66 -60.09 37.43
CA PHE A 478 53.98 -58.77 36.86
C PHE A 478 55.03 -58.02 37.70
N PRO A 479 56.29 -58.49 37.75
CA PRO A 479 57.32 -57.93 38.64
C PRO A 479 57.82 -56.54 38.22
N LYS A 480 57.45 -56.06 37.03
CA LYS A 480 57.76 -54.72 36.53
C LYS A 480 56.72 -53.67 36.93
N ASP A 481 55.58 -54.11 37.47
CA ASP A 481 54.54 -53.22 37.97
C ASP A 481 54.90 -52.77 39.40
N ALA A 482 55.32 -51.51 39.53
CA ALA A 482 55.76 -50.94 40.79
C ALA A 482 54.63 -50.87 41.83
N PHE A 483 53.38 -50.67 41.39
CA PHE A 483 52.23 -50.52 42.27
C PHE A 483 51.88 -51.85 42.96
N LEU A 484 51.86 -52.96 42.20
CA LEU A 484 51.61 -54.30 42.74
C LEU A 484 52.72 -54.77 43.69
N THR A 485 53.96 -54.47 43.33
CA THR A 485 55.14 -54.85 44.13
C THR A 485 55.18 -54.09 45.45
N ALA A 486 54.93 -52.77 45.43
CA ALA A 486 54.89 -51.94 46.63
C ALA A 486 53.78 -52.36 47.61
N ASN A 487 52.61 -52.78 47.09
CA ASN A 487 51.47 -53.18 47.90
C ASN A 487 51.49 -54.67 48.32
N LYS A 488 52.53 -55.44 47.96
CA LYS A 488 52.65 -56.88 48.24
C LYS A 488 51.42 -57.68 47.74
N SER A 489 50.88 -57.28 46.61
CA SER A 489 49.62 -57.82 46.08
C SER A 489 49.72 -59.31 45.79
N GLN A 490 48.76 -60.08 46.29
CA GLN A 490 48.62 -61.51 46.05
C GLN A 490 47.45 -61.78 45.09
N GLY A 491 46.24 -61.35 45.43
CA GLY A 491 45.05 -61.54 44.61
C GLY A 491 44.76 -60.36 43.66
N TYR A 492 44.18 -60.67 42.49
CA TYR A 492 43.72 -59.69 41.50
C TYR A 492 42.47 -60.18 40.76
N LEU A 493 41.50 -59.29 40.56
CA LEU A 493 40.38 -59.50 39.64
C LEU A 493 40.12 -58.20 38.88
N GLY A 494 40.28 -58.25 37.55
CA GLY A 494 40.05 -57.11 36.66
C GLY A 494 39.04 -57.44 35.57
N VAL A 495 38.14 -56.51 35.28
CA VAL A 495 37.13 -56.61 34.21
C VAL A 495 37.25 -55.42 33.24
N PRO A 496 37.02 -55.63 31.94
CA PRO A 496 37.07 -54.55 30.96
C PRO A 496 35.88 -53.59 31.11
N ILE A 497 36.15 -52.29 31.00
CA ILE A 497 35.11 -51.26 30.84
C ILE A 497 34.95 -51.01 29.35
N SER A 498 33.73 -51.14 28.84
CA SER A 498 33.43 -50.94 27.42
C SER A 498 32.41 -49.82 27.22
N ASP A 499 32.54 -49.10 26.11
CA ASP A 499 31.52 -48.14 25.67
C ASP A 499 30.30 -48.85 25.02
N SER A 500 29.29 -48.09 24.62
CA SER A 500 28.10 -48.59 23.93
C SER A 500 28.40 -49.36 22.63
N SER A 501 29.55 -49.11 22.00
CA SER A 501 30.02 -49.79 20.78
C SER A 501 30.75 -51.12 21.05
N LYS A 502 30.89 -51.50 22.33
CA LYS A 502 31.69 -52.63 22.83
C LYS A 502 33.20 -52.46 22.65
N LYS A 503 33.68 -51.23 22.42
CA LYS A 503 35.11 -50.94 22.44
C LYS A 503 35.55 -50.82 23.90
N THR A 504 36.63 -51.51 24.27
CA THR A 504 37.20 -51.39 25.62
C THR A 504 37.87 -50.03 25.78
N ILE A 505 37.40 -49.26 26.76
CA ILE A 505 37.82 -47.87 27.04
C ILE A 505 38.52 -47.74 28.40
N GLY A 506 38.67 -48.84 29.14
CA GLY A 506 39.30 -48.84 30.45
C GLY A 506 39.19 -50.19 31.14
N HIS A 507 39.52 -50.23 32.44
CA HIS A 507 39.26 -51.41 33.26
C HIS A 507 38.97 -51.06 34.72
N LEU A 508 38.14 -51.89 35.35
CA LEU A 508 37.79 -51.87 36.77
C LEU A 508 38.47 -53.07 37.43
N PHE A 509 39.16 -52.85 38.54
CA PHE A 509 39.96 -53.90 39.18
C PHE A 509 39.89 -53.87 40.70
N ILE A 510 40.12 -55.04 41.28
CA ILE A 510 40.28 -55.27 42.72
C ILE A 510 41.62 -55.96 42.94
N ILE A 511 42.35 -55.51 43.96
CA ILE A 511 43.63 -56.06 44.40
C ILE A 511 43.59 -56.30 45.91
N ASP A 512 44.16 -57.42 46.36
CA ASP A 512 44.39 -57.66 47.79
C ASP A 512 45.81 -58.16 48.09
N SER A 513 46.29 -57.87 49.30
CA SER A 513 47.50 -58.44 49.89
C SER A 513 47.36 -59.91 50.30
N LYS A 514 46.13 -60.44 50.35
CA LYS A 514 45.77 -61.84 50.62
C LYS A 514 45.29 -62.55 49.34
N GLU A 515 45.06 -63.86 49.45
CA GLU A 515 44.38 -64.61 48.39
C GLU A 515 42.97 -64.04 48.18
N LEU A 516 42.60 -63.83 46.93
CA LEU A 516 41.25 -63.39 46.54
C LEU A 516 40.50 -64.62 46.02
N GLU A 517 39.36 -64.98 46.62
CA GLU A 517 38.52 -66.08 46.13
C GLU A 517 37.59 -65.58 45.01
N ARG A 518 37.39 -66.41 43.97
CA ARG A 518 36.54 -66.06 42.82
C ARG A 518 35.09 -66.44 43.08
N GLU A 519 34.40 -65.59 43.80
CA GLU A 519 32.96 -65.70 44.01
C GLU A 519 32.18 -65.22 42.75
N PRO A 520 31.28 -66.03 42.17
CA PRO A 520 30.54 -65.66 40.94
C PRO A 520 29.74 -64.36 41.05
N TRP A 521 29.27 -64.02 42.25
CA TRP A 521 28.51 -62.81 42.49
C TRP A 521 29.40 -61.55 42.51
N VAL A 522 30.66 -61.65 42.92
CA VAL A 522 31.63 -60.53 42.93
C VAL A 522 32.02 -60.15 41.52
N GLU A 523 32.27 -61.15 40.66
CA GLU A 523 32.53 -60.92 39.24
C GLU A 523 31.32 -60.31 38.53
N SER A 524 30.12 -60.79 38.84
CA SER A 524 28.87 -60.23 38.31
C SER A 524 28.70 -58.76 38.73
N LEU A 525 29.00 -58.43 39.99
CA LEU A 525 28.94 -57.07 40.52
C LEU A 525 29.94 -56.14 39.83
N LEU A 526 31.17 -56.61 39.59
CA LEU A 526 32.19 -55.88 38.84
C LEU A 526 31.78 -55.64 37.38
N LEU A 527 31.19 -56.62 36.71
CA LEU A 527 30.70 -56.47 35.33
C LEU A 527 29.54 -55.48 35.23
N ILE A 528 28.63 -55.47 36.21
CA ILE A 528 27.54 -54.49 36.29
C ILE A 528 28.13 -53.07 36.49
N GLY A 529 29.06 -52.91 37.43
CA GLY A 529 29.76 -51.65 37.68
C GLY A 529 30.52 -51.16 36.45
N ALA A 530 31.29 -52.04 35.80
CA ALA A 530 32.07 -51.72 34.61
C ALA A 530 31.20 -51.26 33.43
N ASN A 531 30.06 -51.93 33.17
CA ASN A 531 29.12 -51.48 32.13
C ASN A 531 28.53 -50.11 32.45
N ARG A 532 28.18 -49.84 33.72
CA ARG A 532 27.64 -48.52 34.10
C ARG A 532 28.69 -47.43 33.94
N MET A 533 29.92 -47.69 34.36
CA MET A 533 31.04 -46.75 34.25
C MET A 533 31.34 -46.42 32.80
N GLY A 534 31.29 -47.42 31.91
CA GLY A 534 31.44 -47.20 30.48
C GLY A 534 30.41 -46.19 29.93
N LEU A 535 29.15 -46.33 30.33
CA LEU A 535 28.08 -45.39 29.97
C LEU A 535 28.30 -43.99 30.57
N GLU A 536 28.82 -43.86 31.79
CA GLU A 536 29.03 -42.55 32.42
C GLU A 536 30.25 -41.82 31.84
N ILE A 537 31.33 -42.54 31.51
CA ILE A 537 32.50 -42.00 30.81
C ILE A 537 32.11 -41.53 29.40
N GLU A 538 31.37 -42.36 28.65
CA GLU A 538 30.84 -42.01 27.33
C GLU A 538 29.89 -40.81 27.42
N ARG A 539 28.98 -40.79 28.40
CA ARG A 539 28.08 -39.66 28.60
C ARG A 539 28.82 -38.37 28.94
N LYS A 540 29.83 -38.40 29.81
CA LYS A 540 30.62 -37.21 30.15
C LYS A 540 31.32 -36.65 28.91
N ARG A 541 31.90 -37.53 28.08
CA ARG A 541 32.48 -37.15 26.80
C ARG A 541 31.45 -36.48 25.87
N VAL A 542 30.25 -37.05 25.74
CA VAL A 542 29.17 -36.46 24.94
C VAL A 542 28.66 -35.15 25.55
N GLU A 543 28.57 -35.03 26.87
CA GLU A 543 28.20 -33.79 27.56
C GLU A 543 29.24 -32.68 27.33
N ASP A 544 30.52 -33.01 27.36
CA ASP A 544 31.61 -32.07 27.08
C ASP A 544 31.61 -31.65 25.60
N GLU A 545 31.47 -32.59 24.65
CA GLU A 545 31.31 -32.30 23.21
C GLU A 545 30.06 -31.44 22.92
N LEU A 546 28.94 -31.73 23.60
CA LEU A 546 27.71 -30.96 23.46
C LEU A 546 27.86 -29.55 24.04
N LYS A 547 28.56 -29.41 25.17
CA LYS A 547 28.81 -28.12 25.81
C LYS A 547 29.67 -27.23 24.92
N GLU A 548 30.76 -27.75 24.38
CA GLU A 548 31.62 -27.03 23.43
C GLU A 548 30.83 -26.61 22.19
N ARG A 549 29.99 -27.51 21.67
CA ARG A 549 29.10 -27.20 20.54
C ARG A 549 28.07 -26.13 20.87
N LEU A 550 27.45 -26.18 22.05
CA LEU A 550 26.48 -25.16 22.50
C LEU A 550 27.14 -23.79 22.69
N GLU A 551 28.37 -23.75 23.20
CA GLU A 551 29.14 -22.51 23.32
C GLU A 551 29.44 -21.91 21.94
N LEU A 552 29.83 -22.74 20.95
CA LEU A 552 30.02 -22.32 19.57
C LEU A 552 28.71 -21.82 18.93
N GLU A 553 27.63 -22.60 19.03
CA GLU A 553 26.31 -22.23 18.47
C GLU A 553 25.79 -20.93 19.10
N GLY A 554 25.97 -20.75 20.41
CA GLY A 554 25.64 -19.52 21.13
C GLY A 554 26.44 -18.32 20.64
N LEU A 555 27.76 -18.46 20.49
CA LEU A 555 28.62 -17.40 20.00
C LEU A 555 28.27 -16.97 18.57
N VAL A 556 28.03 -17.92 17.66
CA VAL A 556 27.57 -17.63 16.28
C VAL A 556 26.22 -16.92 16.29
N SER A 557 25.29 -17.36 17.15
CA SER A 557 23.97 -16.75 17.29
C SER A 557 24.06 -15.31 17.78
N ASP A 558 24.83 -15.05 18.83
CA ASP A 558 25.02 -13.71 19.39
C ASP A 558 25.64 -12.76 18.36
N ILE A 559 26.67 -13.22 17.65
CA ILE A 559 27.30 -12.45 16.58
C ILE A 559 26.32 -12.17 15.44
N SER A 560 25.58 -13.18 15.00
CA SER A 560 24.58 -13.00 13.95
C SER A 560 23.48 -12.00 14.36
N ALA A 561 23.00 -12.06 15.61
CA ALA A 561 21.98 -11.16 16.12
C ALA A 561 22.45 -9.70 16.17
N GLU A 562 23.69 -9.47 16.60
CA GLU A 562 24.31 -8.15 16.62
C GLU A 562 24.39 -7.55 15.20
N PHE A 563 24.83 -8.34 14.23
CA PHE A 563 24.99 -7.88 12.84
C PHE A 563 23.68 -7.74 12.05
N ILE A 564 22.62 -8.47 12.39
CA ILE A 564 21.30 -8.31 11.75
C ILE A 564 20.82 -6.86 11.88
N ASN A 565 21.00 -6.24 13.04
CA ASN A 565 20.52 -4.88 13.33
C ASN A 565 21.56 -3.78 13.08
N ALA A 566 22.79 -4.14 12.74
CA ALA A 566 23.87 -3.19 12.51
C ALA A 566 23.58 -2.26 11.32
N ASN A 567 23.70 -0.96 11.55
CA ASN A 567 23.53 0.08 10.52
C ASN A 567 24.82 0.91 10.38
N GLU A 568 24.83 1.91 9.50
CA GLU A 568 26.02 2.75 9.25
C GLU A 568 26.69 3.31 10.52
N LYS A 569 25.91 3.64 11.56
CA LYS A 569 26.45 4.21 12.79
C LYS A 569 27.02 3.16 13.74
N THR A 570 26.41 1.97 13.77
CA THR A 570 26.73 0.93 14.77
C THR A 570 27.61 -0.19 14.23
N ILE A 571 27.72 -0.34 12.90
CA ILE A 571 28.46 -1.45 12.27
C ILE A 571 29.91 -1.55 12.75
N ARG A 572 30.54 -0.42 13.07
CA ARG A 572 31.91 -0.42 13.60
C ARG A 572 32.00 -0.98 15.02
N GLU A 573 31.06 -0.58 15.87
CA GLU A 573 30.97 -1.07 17.25
C GLU A 573 30.68 -2.58 17.28
N SER A 574 29.80 -3.06 16.38
CA SER A 574 29.50 -4.48 16.20
C SER A 574 30.71 -5.29 15.74
N ILE A 575 31.53 -4.74 14.83
CA ILE A 575 32.80 -5.36 14.40
C ILE A 575 33.77 -5.47 15.56
N ASP A 576 34.01 -4.39 16.29
CA ASP A 576 34.97 -4.38 17.40
C ASP A 576 34.54 -5.35 18.52
N TRP A 577 33.24 -5.40 18.79
CA TRP A 577 32.67 -6.36 19.74
C TRP A 577 32.83 -7.81 19.28
N ALA A 578 32.59 -8.11 18.00
CA ALA A 578 32.71 -9.46 17.46
C ALA A 578 34.16 -9.94 17.41
N LEU A 579 35.09 -9.08 16.97
CA LEU A 579 36.53 -9.37 16.98
C LEU A 579 37.02 -9.73 18.39
N ARG A 580 36.57 -8.97 19.40
CA ARG A 580 36.86 -9.28 20.80
C ARG A 580 36.31 -10.63 21.23
N LYS A 581 35.01 -10.88 21.00
CA LYS A 581 34.34 -12.10 21.46
C LYS A 581 34.95 -13.35 20.87
N VAL A 582 35.26 -13.31 19.58
CA VAL A 582 35.88 -14.41 18.87
C VAL A 582 37.34 -14.57 19.28
N GLY A 583 38.09 -13.47 19.40
CA GLY A 583 39.48 -13.51 19.88
C GLY A 583 39.61 -14.12 21.28
N GLU A 584 38.70 -13.76 22.20
CA GLU A 584 38.62 -14.36 23.54
C GLU A 584 38.29 -15.86 23.49
N TYR A 585 37.39 -16.30 22.60
CA TYR A 585 36.99 -17.72 22.45
C TYR A 585 38.14 -18.59 21.93
N VAL A 586 38.82 -18.17 20.87
CA VAL A 586 39.92 -18.94 20.24
C VAL A 586 41.27 -18.77 20.94
N ASN A 587 41.29 -18.08 22.08
CA ASN A 587 42.48 -17.73 22.85
C ASN A 587 43.55 -16.99 22.01
N ALA A 588 43.11 -16.08 21.13
CA ALA A 588 44.00 -15.17 20.42
C ALA A 588 44.34 -13.95 21.30
N ASP A 589 45.56 -13.45 21.15
CA ASP A 589 46.02 -12.23 21.81
C ASP A 589 45.69 -10.97 20.98
N ARG A 590 45.48 -11.14 19.67
CA ARG A 590 45.02 -10.09 18.74
C ARG A 590 44.03 -10.65 17.73
N SER A 591 43.03 -9.85 17.35
CA SER A 591 42.13 -10.13 16.23
C SER A 591 41.87 -8.88 15.40
N TYR A 592 41.82 -9.00 14.07
CA TYR A 592 41.74 -7.83 13.19
C TYR A 592 41.07 -8.12 11.86
N ILE A 593 40.61 -7.05 11.18
CA ILE A 593 40.16 -7.10 9.79
C ILE A 593 41.15 -6.36 8.92
N PHE A 594 41.78 -7.08 7.99
CA PHE A 594 42.65 -6.55 6.95
C PHE A 594 41.88 -6.45 5.64
N LYS A 595 41.52 -5.23 5.23
CA LYS A 595 40.73 -4.95 4.02
C LYS A 595 41.62 -4.68 2.81
N LEU A 596 41.31 -5.28 1.66
CA LEU A 596 41.98 -5.01 0.39
C LEU A 596 41.45 -3.70 -0.26
N SER A 597 42.33 -2.94 -0.91
CA SER A 597 41.94 -1.83 -1.78
C SER A 597 41.17 -2.31 -3.00
N GLU A 598 40.37 -1.44 -3.62
CA GLU A 598 39.54 -1.84 -4.78
C GLU A 598 40.35 -2.33 -5.98
N ASP A 599 41.53 -1.75 -6.18
CA ASP A 599 42.49 -2.10 -7.23
C ASP A 599 43.44 -3.24 -6.82
N GLY A 600 43.34 -3.75 -5.58
CA GLY A 600 44.19 -4.81 -5.05
C GLY A 600 45.66 -4.43 -4.83
N SER A 601 46.01 -3.15 -4.95
CA SER A 601 47.41 -2.68 -4.86
C SER A 601 47.96 -2.61 -3.43
N TYR A 602 47.07 -2.51 -2.43
CA TYR A 602 47.44 -2.51 -1.02
C TYR A 602 46.31 -3.07 -0.15
N GLY A 603 46.60 -3.38 1.11
CA GLY A 603 45.58 -3.69 2.09
C GLY A 603 45.77 -2.89 3.38
N THR A 604 44.71 -2.73 4.14
CA THR A 604 44.68 -1.88 5.34
C THR A 604 43.94 -2.56 6.47
N THR A 605 44.49 -2.50 7.67
CA THR A 605 43.78 -2.94 8.87
C THR A 605 42.70 -1.92 9.23
N THR A 606 41.43 -2.31 9.12
CA THR A 606 40.26 -1.42 9.32
C THR A 606 39.67 -1.50 10.73
N ALA A 607 39.89 -2.62 11.42
CA ALA A 607 39.45 -2.87 12.78
C ALA A 607 40.45 -3.81 13.47
N GLU A 608 40.66 -3.63 14.77
CA GLU A 608 41.61 -4.41 15.57
C GLU A 608 41.13 -4.45 17.02
N TRP A 609 41.17 -5.64 17.62
CA TRP A 609 41.08 -5.87 19.04
C TRP A 609 42.38 -6.52 19.54
N VAL A 610 42.86 -6.07 20.70
CA VAL A 610 44.07 -6.59 21.33
C VAL A 610 43.80 -6.88 22.80
N LYS A 611 44.37 -7.98 23.30
CA LYS A 611 44.35 -8.33 24.72
C LYS A 611 45.20 -7.33 25.52
N ARG A 612 44.88 -7.20 26.80
CA ARG A 612 45.58 -6.29 27.71
C ARG A 612 47.07 -6.66 27.77
N ASP A 613 47.94 -5.66 27.67
CA ASP A 613 49.41 -5.76 27.68
C ASP A 613 50.07 -6.30 26.39
N VAL A 614 49.29 -6.52 25.32
CA VAL A 614 49.80 -6.90 23.99
C VAL A 614 49.96 -5.66 23.10
N MET A 615 51.05 -5.61 22.32
CA MET A 615 51.32 -4.46 21.46
C MET A 615 50.38 -4.44 20.23
N PRO A 616 49.64 -3.34 19.97
CA PRO A 616 48.81 -3.21 18.77
C PRO A 616 49.67 -2.97 17.52
N LEU A 617 49.12 -3.29 16.35
CA LEU A 617 49.80 -3.09 15.07
C LEU A 617 50.04 -1.58 14.82
N LYS A 618 51.31 -1.18 14.61
CA LYS A 618 51.66 0.24 14.35
C LYS A 618 51.06 0.76 13.03
N SER A 619 50.96 2.09 12.90
CA SER A 619 50.48 2.80 11.71
C SER A 619 51.19 2.41 10.39
N GLU A 620 52.46 2.02 10.46
CA GLU A 620 53.24 1.54 9.30
C GLU A 620 52.67 0.25 8.69
N PHE A 621 51.94 -0.56 9.46
CA PHE A 621 51.26 -1.78 9.01
C PHE A 621 49.74 -1.61 8.83
N GLN A 622 49.21 -0.41 9.09
CA GLN A 622 47.83 -0.07 8.75
C GLN A 622 47.62 0.04 7.24
N LYS A 623 48.68 0.18 6.43
CA LYS A 623 48.62 0.13 4.97
C LYS A 623 49.81 -0.66 4.41
N VAL A 624 49.58 -1.93 4.12
CA VAL A 624 50.57 -2.83 3.55
C VAL A 624 50.49 -2.77 2.02
N LEU A 625 51.58 -2.39 1.35
CA LEU A 625 51.63 -2.35 -0.11
C LEU A 625 51.99 -3.74 -0.66
N ARG A 626 51.25 -4.20 -1.68
CA ARG A 626 51.43 -5.53 -2.29
C ARG A 626 52.83 -5.75 -2.85
N LYS A 627 53.47 -4.69 -3.36
CA LYS A 627 54.84 -4.73 -3.89
C LYS A 627 55.91 -5.04 -2.84
N ASP A 628 55.68 -4.60 -1.59
CA ASP A 628 56.66 -4.68 -0.51
C ASP A 628 56.51 -6.00 0.24
N TYR A 629 55.28 -6.55 0.25
CA TYR A 629 54.94 -7.81 0.88
C TYR A 629 53.93 -8.62 0.03
N PRO A 630 54.39 -9.35 -1.00
CA PRO A 630 53.49 -10.02 -1.95
C PRO A 630 52.76 -11.24 -1.39
N TRP A 631 53.40 -11.98 -0.48
CA TRP A 631 52.94 -13.28 0.01
C TRP A 631 51.51 -13.30 0.59
N PRO A 632 51.09 -12.37 1.48
CA PRO A 632 49.69 -12.34 1.96
C PRO A 632 48.66 -12.08 0.86
N PHE A 633 49.02 -11.33 -0.18
CA PHE A 633 48.12 -11.01 -1.30
C PHE A 633 47.98 -12.21 -2.25
N GLU A 634 49.03 -13.02 -2.41
CA GLU A 634 48.95 -14.26 -3.19
C GLU A 634 48.01 -15.29 -2.53
N LEU A 635 48.04 -15.37 -1.19
CA LEU A 635 47.10 -16.20 -0.44
C LEU A 635 45.65 -15.69 -0.58
N LEU A 636 45.43 -14.36 -0.56
CA LEU A 636 44.11 -13.75 -0.78
C LEU A 636 43.58 -14.06 -2.17
N ASP A 637 44.40 -13.87 -3.19
CA ASP A 637 44.03 -14.15 -4.59
C ASP A 637 43.67 -15.63 -4.78
N ALA A 638 44.38 -16.52 -4.09
CA ALA A 638 44.09 -17.95 -4.07
C ALA A 638 42.90 -18.33 -3.16
N LYS A 639 42.32 -17.37 -2.42
CA LYS A 639 41.26 -17.57 -1.41
C LYS A 639 41.63 -18.63 -0.36
N ARG A 640 42.91 -18.73 -0.03
CA ARG A 640 43.42 -19.72 0.92
C ARG A 640 43.43 -19.15 2.33
N MET A 641 43.04 -19.99 3.28
CA MET A 641 43.27 -19.77 4.70
C MET A 641 44.74 -19.98 5.02
N LEU A 642 45.30 -19.15 5.88
CA LEU A 642 46.62 -19.35 6.45
C LEU A 642 46.46 -19.84 7.89
N LEU A 643 47.11 -20.96 8.21
CA LEU A 643 47.12 -21.54 9.54
C LEU A 643 48.57 -21.87 9.94
N ILE A 644 49.03 -21.28 11.02
CA ILE A 644 50.36 -21.49 11.58
C ILE A 644 50.21 -21.73 13.09
N SER A 645 50.32 -22.98 13.53
CA SER A 645 50.23 -23.34 14.94
C SER A 645 51.52 -23.04 15.71
N ASP A 646 52.65 -23.06 15.00
CA ASP A 646 53.97 -22.68 15.51
C ASP A 646 54.82 -22.12 14.36
N ILE A 647 55.19 -20.84 14.47
CA ILE A 647 56.04 -20.15 13.49
C ILE A 647 57.45 -20.74 13.46
N GLU A 648 57.95 -21.29 14.58
CA GLU A 648 59.30 -21.86 14.64
C GLU A 648 59.45 -23.18 13.85
N GLU A 649 58.33 -23.88 13.59
CA GLU A 649 58.29 -25.14 12.84
C GLU A 649 58.06 -24.95 11.33
N GLN A 650 57.73 -23.74 10.87
CA GLN A 650 57.56 -23.44 9.44
C GLN A 650 58.87 -22.99 8.78
N THR A 651 59.40 -23.82 7.89
CA THR A 651 60.71 -23.60 7.24
C THR A 651 60.64 -22.98 5.84
N ASP A 652 59.46 -22.84 5.24
CA ASP A 652 59.32 -22.43 3.84
C ASP A 652 58.53 -21.11 3.70
N ASP A 653 59.22 -20.05 3.29
CA ASP A 653 58.69 -18.82 2.65
C ASP A 653 58.03 -17.71 3.50
N ILE A 654 58.38 -17.58 4.79
CA ILE A 654 57.90 -16.47 5.65
C ILE A 654 58.65 -15.13 5.39
N GLY A 655 59.82 -15.17 4.74
CA GLY A 655 60.51 -14.02 4.14
C GLY A 655 60.56 -12.72 4.98
N ALA A 656 60.11 -11.61 4.39
CA ALA A 656 60.12 -10.28 5.02
C ALA A 656 59.13 -10.11 6.19
N PHE A 657 58.21 -11.07 6.37
CA PHE A 657 57.22 -11.10 7.45
C PHE A 657 57.79 -11.63 8.78
N GLN A 658 58.90 -12.36 8.75
CA GLN A 658 59.54 -12.87 9.98
C GLN A 658 59.86 -11.74 10.96
N LYS A 659 60.33 -10.59 10.45
CA LYS A 659 60.60 -9.39 11.27
C LYS A 659 59.35 -8.87 11.98
N ILE A 660 58.18 -9.05 11.39
CA ILE A 660 56.89 -8.62 11.98
C ILE A 660 56.53 -9.60 13.09
N PHE A 661 56.68 -10.91 12.85
CA PHE A 661 56.44 -11.91 13.89
C PHE A 661 57.34 -11.70 15.11
N ASP A 662 58.64 -11.47 14.90
CA ASP A 662 59.61 -11.21 15.96
C ASP A 662 59.32 -9.89 16.70
N GLN A 663 58.97 -8.82 15.96
CA GLN A 663 58.71 -7.49 16.55
C GLN A 663 57.45 -7.47 17.43
N TYR A 664 56.41 -8.20 17.03
CA TYR A 664 55.13 -8.23 17.74
C TYR A 664 54.94 -9.48 18.60
N GLY A 665 55.96 -10.34 18.69
CA GLY A 665 55.94 -11.57 19.49
C GLY A 665 54.99 -12.64 18.99
N ILE A 666 54.58 -12.61 17.71
CA ILE A 666 53.63 -13.57 17.14
C ILE A 666 54.32 -14.94 17.04
N LYS A 667 53.75 -15.96 17.68
CA LYS A 667 54.22 -17.35 17.62
C LYS A 667 53.26 -18.28 16.91
N SER A 668 51.99 -17.91 16.81
CA SER A 668 50.99 -18.60 16.00
C SER A 668 50.01 -17.60 15.38
N MET A 669 49.42 -17.96 14.24
CA MET A 669 48.54 -17.09 13.46
C MET A 669 47.50 -17.91 12.68
N LEU A 670 46.30 -17.34 12.55
CA LEU A 670 45.25 -17.83 11.66
C LEU A 670 44.62 -16.65 10.90
N ASN A 671 44.67 -16.69 9.56
CA ASN A 671 44.00 -15.70 8.71
C ASN A 671 42.89 -16.36 7.87
N MET A 672 41.65 -15.93 8.10
CA MET A 672 40.45 -16.43 7.46
C MET A 672 39.98 -15.50 6.33
N PRO A 673 39.94 -15.94 5.06
CA PRO A 673 39.56 -15.09 3.94
C PRO A 673 38.10 -14.64 4.04
N MET A 674 37.87 -13.35 3.85
CA MET A 674 36.55 -12.73 3.81
C MET A 674 36.16 -12.51 2.34
N VAL A 675 35.14 -13.23 1.86
CA VAL A 675 34.74 -13.24 0.45
C VAL A 675 33.26 -12.90 0.33
N VAL A 676 32.91 -12.00 -0.60
CA VAL A 676 31.53 -11.68 -0.98
C VAL A 676 31.35 -12.06 -2.44
N GLY A 677 30.51 -13.07 -2.69
CA GLY A 677 30.35 -13.64 -4.03
C GLY A 677 31.69 -14.15 -4.58
N ASN A 678 32.20 -13.52 -5.65
CA ASN A 678 33.51 -13.87 -6.22
C ASN A 678 34.64 -12.90 -5.84
N ARG A 679 34.32 -11.79 -5.15
CA ARG A 679 35.27 -10.74 -4.76
C ARG A 679 35.85 -11.01 -3.38
N VAL A 680 37.17 -10.89 -3.25
CA VAL A 680 37.87 -10.98 -1.96
C VAL A 680 37.84 -9.61 -1.30
N TYR A 681 37.26 -9.53 -0.10
CA TYR A 681 37.24 -8.30 0.70
C TYR A 681 38.55 -8.12 1.47
N GLY A 682 39.14 -9.22 1.94
CA GLY A 682 40.32 -9.19 2.80
C GLY A 682 40.44 -10.43 3.69
N TYR A 683 41.14 -10.29 4.83
CA TYR A 683 41.26 -11.33 5.86
C TYR A 683 40.68 -10.87 7.19
N MET A 684 40.13 -11.82 7.94
CA MET A 684 39.97 -11.74 9.38
C MET A 684 41.12 -12.52 10.03
N GLY A 685 42.02 -11.82 10.71
CA GLY A 685 43.26 -12.38 11.25
C GLY A 685 43.23 -12.52 12.77
N PHE A 686 43.94 -13.54 13.27
CA PHE A 686 44.09 -13.87 14.67
C PHE A 686 45.53 -14.24 14.97
N ASP A 687 46.14 -13.59 15.96
CA ASP A 687 47.53 -13.82 16.35
C ASP A 687 47.62 -14.19 17.83
N ALA A 688 48.58 -15.06 18.19
CA ALA A 688 48.91 -15.35 19.59
C ALA A 688 50.43 -15.32 19.85
N GLU A 689 50.82 -14.93 21.07
CA GLU A 689 52.21 -14.89 21.53
C GLU A 689 52.72 -16.26 22.01
N GLN A 690 51.88 -17.29 21.90
CA GLN A 690 52.14 -18.66 22.29
C GLN A 690 51.83 -19.61 21.12
N LYS A 691 52.35 -20.84 21.19
CA LYS A 691 51.92 -21.92 20.28
C LYS A 691 50.44 -22.18 20.52
N ASN A 692 49.65 -22.23 19.46
CA ASN A 692 48.21 -22.44 19.55
C ASN A 692 47.77 -23.52 18.57
N ASN A 693 47.12 -24.56 19.07
CA ASN A 693 46.56 -25.63 18.24
C ASN A 693 45.09 -25.33 17.95
N TRP A 694 44.86 -24.61 16.85
CA TRP A 694 43.52 -24.28 16.36
C TRP A 694 42.75 -25.55 15.99
N SER A 695 41.60 -25.75 16.61
CA SER A 695 40.73 -26.90 16.36
C SER A 695 39.97 -26.75 15.03
N ILE A 696 39.39 -27.86 14.55
CA ILE A 696 38.49 -27.83 13.40
C ILE A 696 37.26 -26.96 13.69
N ASN A 697 36.79 -26.98 14.94
CA ASN A 697 35.64 -26.18 15.38
C ASN A 697 35.94 -24.68 15.30
N ASP A 698 37.15 -24.26 15.69
CA ASP A 698 37.61 -22.86 15.55
C ASP A 698 37.56 -22.43 14.09
N ILE A 699 38.09 -23.24 13.17
CA ILE A 699 38.10 -22.94 11.74
C ILE A 699 36.68 -22.75 11.19
N ILE A 700 35.74 -23.62 11.59
CA ILE A 700 34.33 -23.54 11.18
C ILE A 700 33.68 -22.25 11.70
N LEU A 701 33.85 -21.96 13.00
CA LEU A 701 33.36 -20.75 13.64
C LEU A 701 33.88 -19.50 12.93
N LEU A 702 35.20 -19.41 12.75
CA LEU A 702 35.87 -18.25 12.16
C LEU A 702 35.42 -18.01 10.73
N LYS A 703 35.19 -19.07 9.95
CA LYS A 703 34.63 -18.96 8.60
C LYS A 703 33.21 -18.37 8.61
N LEU A 704 32.33 -18.87 9.48
CA LEU A 704 30.96 -18.37 9.60
C LEU A 704 30.95 -16.90 10.04
N VAL A 705 31.76 -16.53 11.03
CA VAL A 705 31.86 -15.15 11.49
C VAL A 705 32.41 -14.24 10.40
N ALA A 706 33.45 -14.66 9.66
CA ALA A 706 33.99 -13.90 8.54
C ALA A 706 32.91 -13.61 7.49
N GLU A 707 32.07 -14.60 7.16
CA GLU A 707 30.94 -14.47 6.22
C GLU A 707 29.86 -13.51 6.76
N VAL A 708 29.50 -13.59 8.04
CA VAL A 708 28.51 -12.69 8.67
C VAL A 708 29.00 -11.24 8.65
N ILE A 709 30.24 -11.00 9.06
CA ILE A 709 30.83 -9.67 9.12
C ILE A 709 30.91 -9.05 7.72
N VAL A 710 31.45 -9.79 6.74
CA VAL A 710 31.69 -9.24 5.39
C VAL A 710 30.38 -8.91 4.67
N ASN A 711 29.36 -9.77 4.78
CA ASN A 711 28.05 -9.51 4.19
C ASN A 711 27.35 -8.32 4.85
N SER A 712 27.54 -8.14 6.15
CA SER A 712 26.95 -7.01 6.88
C SER A 712 27.60 -5.68 6.52
N ILE A 713 28.92 -5.65 6.33
CA ILE A 713 29.65 -4.48 5.82
C ILE A 713 29.13 -4.11 4.42
N GLU A 714 28.99 -5.09 3.53
CA GLU A 714 28.51 -4.85 2.17
C GLU A 714 27.06 -4.35 2.15
N ARG A 715 26.17 -4.96 2.95
CA ARG A 715 24.78 -4.52 3.11
C ARG A 715 24.69 -3.04 3.49
N VAL A 716 25.41 -2.63 4.54
CA VAL A 716 25.41 -1.24 5.02
C VAL A 716 25.97 -0.28 3.96
N THR A 717 26.98 -0.71 3.20
CA THR A 717 27.56 0.09 2.10
C THR A 717 26.57 0.29 0.96
N ILE A 718 25.81 -0.75 0.59
CA ILE A 718 24.76 -0.69 -0.43
C ILE A 718 23.61 0.20 0.04
N GLU A 719 23.13 0.04 1.27
CA GLU A 719 22.06 0.86 1.84
C GLU A 719 22.39 2.35 1.81
N LYS A 720 23.62 2.71 2.16
CA LYS A 720 24.11 4.09 2.10
C LYS A 720 24.05 4.65 0.67
N SER A 721 24.53 3.87 -0.29
CA SER A 721 24.55 4.25 -1.71
C SER A 721 23.13 4.45 -2.26
N LEU A 722 22.21 3.55 -1.90
CA LEU A 722 20.80 3.65 -2.28
C LEU A 722 20.11 4.88 -1.66
N ARG A 723 20.36 5.18 -0.38
CA ARG A 723 19.83 6.39 0.27
C ARG A 723 20.29 7.66 -0.46
N GLN A 724 21.58 7.75 -0.77
CA GLN A 724 22.12 8.91 -1.48
C GLN A 724 21.53 9.06 -2.89
N MET A 725 21.28 7.96 -3.59
CA MET A 725 20.61 7.97 -4.88
C MET A 725 19.15 8.42 -4.77
N ASN A 726 18.41 7.91 -3.77
CA ASN A 726 17.02 8.33 -3.52
C ASN A 726 16.92 9.81 -3.18
N ASP A 727 17.79 10.35 -2.32
CA ASP A 727 17.79 11.77 -1.97
C ASP A 727 18.03 12.66 -3.20
N ASN A 728 18.89 12.21 -4.13
CA ASN A 728 19.14 12.90 -5.40
C ASN A 728 17.91 12.83 -6.34
N LEU A 729 17.28 11.65 -6.45
CA LEU A 729 16.06 11.46 -7.24
C LEU A 729 14.90 12.30 -6.69
N GLU A 730 14.72 12.36 -5.37
CA GLU A 730 13.66 13.17 -4.76
C GLU A 730 13.84 14.66 -5.06
N LYS A 731 15.09 15.17 -5.01
CA LYS A 731 15.39 16.55 -5.43
C LYS A 731 15.07 16.77 -6.90
N GLU A 732 15.47 15.84 -7.78
CA GLU A 732 15.21 15.96 -9.21
C GLU A 732 13.71 15.92 -9.54
N VAL A 733 12.96 15.00 -8.91
CA VAL A 733 11.50 14.91 -9.04
C VAL A 733 10.85 16.21 -8.58
N LYS A 734 11.27 16.76 -7.44
CA LYS A 734 10.74 18.03 -6.91
C LYS A 734 11.00 19.23 -7.84
N ASP A 735 12.17 19.29 -8.46
CA ASP A 735 12.50 20.34 -9.42
C ASP A 735 11.71 20.18 -10.73
N ARG A 736 11.52 18.94 -11.20
CA ARG A 736 10.72 18.63 -12.38
C ARG A 736 9.24 18.91 -12.16
N THR A 737 8.67 18.55 -11.00
CA THR A 737 7.26 18.86 -10.67
C THR A 737 7.02 20.35 -10.61
N LYS A 738 7.93 21.13 -10.00
CA LYS A 738 7.83 22.59 -9.97
C LYS A 738 7.88 23.23 -11.36
N LYS A 739 8.74 22.71 -12.25
CA LYS A 739 8.78 23.15 -13.65
C LYS A 739 7.48 22.79 -14.39
N LEU A 740 6.95 21.59 -14.15
CA LEU A 740 5.72 21.12 -14.76
C LEU A 740 4.50 21.92 -14.29
N GLU A 741 4.40 22.24 -13.00
CA GLU A 741 3.35 23.10 -12.44
C GLU A 741 3.35 24.48 -13.12
N LYS A 742 4.53 25.09 -13.27
CA LYS A 742 4.68 26.37 -13.95
C LYS A 742 4.26 26.29 -15.43
N ALA A 743 4.70 25.25 -16.15
CA ALA A 743 4.33 25.05 -17.54
C ALA A 743 2.83 24.78 -17.71
N LEU A 744 2.20 24.04 -16.78
CA LEU A 744 0.75 23.80 -16.79
C LEU A 744 -0.05 25.08 -16.54
N GLU A 745 0.42 25.96 -15.67
CA GLU A 745 -0.19 27.27 -15.43
C GLU A 745 -0.10 28.17 -16.68
N GLU A 746 1.07 28.20 -17.34
CA GLU A 746 1.26 28.91 -18.61
C GLU A 746 0.37 28.35 -19.74
N VAL A 747 0.26 27.02 -19.88
CA VAL A 747 -0.62 26.38 -20.87
C VAL A 747 -2.09 26.68 -20.59
N LYS A 748 -2.51 26.72 -19.32
CA LYS A 748 -3.88 27.05 -18.93
C LYS A 748 -4.21 28.50 -19.30
N ASP A 749 -3.34 29.45 -18.97
CA ASP A 749 -3.52 30.86 -19.30
C ASP A 749 -3.58 31.09 -20.83
N LEU A 750 -2.75 30.38 -21.59
CA LEU A 750 -2.76 30.44 -23.06
C LEU A 750 -4.05 29.83 -23.64
N ARG A 751 -4.51 28.71 -23.09
CA ARG A 751 -5.77 28.08 -23.51
C ARG A 751 -6.97 28.98 -23.25
N ASP A 752 -7.05 29.57 -22.06
CA ASP A 752 -8.17 30.44 -21.68
C ASP A 752 -8.21 31.70 -22.58
N LYS A 753 -7.05 32.23 -23.00
CA LYS A 753 -6.95 33.30 -24.02
C LYS A 753 -7.38 32.84 -25.41
N LEU A 754 -6.90 31.69 -25.87
CA LEU A 754 -7.24 31.11 -27.18
C LEU A 754 -8.71 30.73 -27.30
N GLU A 755 -9.35 30.27 -26.21
CA GLU A 755 -10.78 29.98 -26.18
C GLU A 755 -11.61 31.27 -26.26
N ALA A 756 -11.21 32.33 -25.54
CA ALA A 756 -11.85 33.63 -25.64
C ALA A 756 -11.75 34.23 -27.06
N GLU A 757 -10.57 34.10 -27.69
CA GLU A 757 -10.32 34.59 -29.04
C GLU A 757 -11.01 33.73 -30.12
N ASN A 758 -11.10 32.40 -29.94
CA ASN A 758 -11.87 31.53 -30.83
C ASN A 758 -13.38 31.78 -30.75
N ILE A 759 -13.92 32.06 -29.57
CA ILE A 759 -15.34 32.41 -29.41
C ILE A 759 -15.61 33.73 -30.15
N TYR A 760 -14.73 34.71 -29.98
CA TYR A 760 -14.80 36.01 -30.67
C TYR A 760 -14.70 35.88 -32.20
N LEU A 761 -13.72 35.13 -32.72
CA LEU A 761 -13.50 34.96 -34.17
C LEU A 761 -14.58 34.08 -34.83
N LYS A 762 -15.13 33.08 -34.14
CA LYS A 762 -16.27 32.30 -34.66
C LYS A 762 -17.55 33.11 -34.76
N GLU A 763 -17.73 34.11 -33.92
CA GLU A 763 -18.84 35.07 -34.01
C GLU A 763 -18.64 36.07 -35.17
N GLU A 764 -17.39 36.40 -35.52
CA GLU A 764 -17.04 37.35 -36.59
C GLU A 764 -17.05 36.72 -38.00
N ILE A 765 -16.64 35.46 -38.15
CA ILE A 765 -16.55 34.77 -39.46
C ILE A 765 -17.93 34.40 -40.02
N GLY A 766 -18.97 34.36 -39.18
CA GLY A 766 -20.34 34.09 -39.59
C GLY A 766 -21.16 35.35 -39.83
N SER A 767 -20.99 36.03 -40.97
CA SER A 767 -22.02 36.72 -41.80
C SER A 767 -21.57 38.10 -42.32
N THR A 768 -21.05 38.14 -43.53
CA THR A 768 -21.15 39.31 -44.39
C THR A 768 -22.55 39.29 -45.03
N ASN A 769 -23.36 40.33 -44.79
CA ASN A 769 -24.76 40.58 -45.23
C ASN A 769 -25.92 40.11 -44.31
N TYR A 770 -26.13 40.77 -43.17
CA TYR A 770 -27.32 40.57 -42.31
C TYR A 770 -28.63 41.15 -42.86
N ILE A 771 -28.58 42.13 -43.77
CA ILE A 771 -29.77 42.77 -44.37
C ILE A 771 -30.49 41.83 -45.34
N GLU A 772 -29.74 40.99 -46.08
CA GLU A 772 -30.29 40.00 -47.01
C GLU A 772 -31.10 38.89 -46.31
N ASN A 773 -30.95 38.76 -44.98
CA ASN A 773 -31.65 37.76 -44.17
C ASN A 773 -33.01 38.22 -43.62
N ILE A 774 -33.42 39.48 -43.83
CA ILE A 774 -34.74 39.97 -43.42
C ILE A 774 -35.73 39.84 -44.59
N ILE A 775 -36.72 38.97 -44.43
CA ILE A 775 -37.72 38.67 -45.47
C ILE A 775 -39.06 39.30 -45.10
N SER A 776 -39.49 40.29 -45.87
CA SER A 776 -40.84 40.85 -45.76
C SER A 776 -41.27 41.59 -47.04
N GLN A 777 -42.55 41.50 -47.37
CA GLN A 777 -43.22 42.35 -48.36
C GLN A 777 -44.37 43.17 -47.74
N ASP A 778 -44.71 42.92 -46.48
CA ASP A 778 -45.74 43.63 -45.74
C ASP A 778 -45.45 45.14 -45.58
N LYS A 779 -46.50 45.95 -45.62
CA LYS A 779 -46.37 47.42 -45.57
C LYS A 779 -46.01 47.94 -44.19
N ASP A 780 -46.54 47.33 -43.13
CA ASP A 780 -46.31 47.78 -41.76
C ASP A 780 -44.93 47.32 -41.28
N PHE A 781 -44.52 46.10 -41.63
CA PHE A 781 -43.16 45.64 -41.35
C PHE A 781 -42.10 46.46 -42.11
N LYS A 782 -42.38 46.92 -43.34
CA LYS A 782 -41.48 47.83 -44.06
C LYS A 782 -41.27 49.17 -43.37
N ARG A 783 -42.28 49.70 -42.67
CA ARG A 783 -42.12 50.93 -41.86
C ARG A 783 -41.15 50.69 -40.71
N VAL A 784 -41.28 49.55 -40.03
CA VAL A 784 -40.32 49.13 -38.99
C VAL A 784 -38.89 49.06 -39.52
N LEU A 785 -38.67 48.59 -40.75
CA LEU A 785 -37.34 48.56 -41.36
C LEU A 785 -36.78 49.96 -41.65
N VAL A 786 -37.62 50.92 -42.07
CA VAL A 786 -37.19 52.31 -42.26
C VAL A 786 -36.83 52.95 -40.92
N ASP A 787 -37.64 52.75 -39.88
CA ASP A 787 -37.37 53.26 -38.54
C ASP A 787 -36.11 52.61 -37.94
N MET A 788 -35.91 51.33 -38.21
CA MET A 788 -34.70 50.58 -37.86
C MET A 788 -33.45 51.18 -38.53
N GLU A 789 -33.50 51.50 -39.83
CA GLU A 789 -32.40 52.12 -40.56
C GLU A 789 -32.05 53.52 -40.02
N HIS A 790 -33.06 54.31 -39.65
CA HIS A 790 -32.85 55.63 -39.04
C HIS A 790 -32.17 55.52 -37.67
N VAL A 791 -32.69 54.66 -36.78
CA VAL A 791 -32.12 54.53 -35.42
C VAL A 791 -30.78 53.80 -35.41
N ALA A 792 -30.51 52.94 -36.40
CA ALA A 792 -29.23 52.23 -36.52
C ALA A 792 -28.03 53.19 -36.58
N LYS A 793 -28.18 54.35 -37.22
CA LYS A 793 -27.14 55.39 -37.37
C LYS A 793 -26.90 56.21 -36.10
N THR A 794 -27.64 55.93 -35.02
CA THR A 794 -27.56 56.67 -33.76
C THR A 794 -27.02 55.78 -32.63
N SER A 795 -26.48 56.42 -31.59
CA SER A 795 -26.06 55.74 -30.36
C SER A 795 -27.20 55.49 -29.37
N SER A 796 -28.44 55.87 -29.71
CA SER A 796 -29.62 55.76 -28.84
C SER A 796 -29.95 54.31 -28.49
N THR A 797 -30.48 54.10 -27.29
CA THR A 797 -31.05 52.81 -26.87
C THR A 797 -32.27 52.46 -27.71
N VAL A 798 -32.31 51.23 -28.23
CA VAL A 798 -33.45 50.73 -29.01
C VAL A 798 -34.18 49.66 -28.22
N LEU A 799 -35.51 49.78 -28.08
CA LEU A 799 -36.36 48.79 -27.42
C LEU A 799 -37.23 48.08 -28.45
N ILE A 800 -36.95 46.81 -28.71
CA ILE A 800 -37.68 45.99 -29.66
C ILE A 800 -38.83 45.27 -28.95
N LEU A 801 -40.06 45.62 -29.30
CA LEU A 801 -41.28 45.07 -28.75
C LEU A 801 -41.93 44.12 -29.75
N GLY A 802 -42.41 42.97 -29.28
CA GLY A 802 -43.17 42.05 -30.12
C GLY A 802 -43.22 40.66 -29.55
N GLU A 803 -44.15 39.84 -30.03
CA GLU A 803 -44.33 38.48 -29.54
C GLU A 803 -43.09 37.59 -29.73
N THR A 804 -43.01 36.50 -28.97
CA THR A 804 -41.95 35.50 -29.12
C THR A 804 -42.00 34.89 -30.51
N GLY A 805 -40.83 34.72 -31.14
CA GLY A 805 -40.73 34.12 -32.47
C GLY A 805 -41.01 35.06 -33.66
N THR A 806 -41.14 36.37 -33.45
CA THR A 806 -41.37 37.36 -34.54
C THR A 806 -40.10 37.80 -35.29
N GLY A 807 -38.91 37.50 -34.77
CA GLY A 807 -37.62 37.86 -35.39
C GLY A 807 -36.86 39.02 -34.72
N LYS A 808 -37.14 39.32 -33.43
CA LYS A 808 -36.45 40.36 -32.65
C LYS A 808 -34.91 40.26 -32.69
N GLU A 809 -34.35 39.06 -32.60
CA GLU A 809 -32.90 38.86 -32.68
C GLU A 809 -32.34 39.23 -34.07
N VAL A 810 -33.07 38.95 -35.15
CA VAL A 810 -32.64 39.30 -36.52
C VAL A 810 -32.63 40.82 -36.70
N ILE A 811 -33.65 41.51 -36.19
CA ILE A 811 -33.70 42.98 -36.19
C ILE A 811 -32.56 43.57 -35.35
N SER A 812 -32.23 42.99 -34.19
CA SER A 812 -31.09 43.47 -33.37
C SER A 812 -29.75 43.40 -34.11
N LYS A 813 -29.50 42.30 -34.84
CA LYS A 813 -28.30 42.12 -35.68
C LYS A 813 -28.26 43.14 -36.81
N ALA A 814 -29.39 43.39 -37.45
CA ALA A 814 -29.48 44.40 -38.50
C ALA A 814 -29.18 45.81 -37.98
N ILE A 815 -29.76 46.21 -36.84
CA ILE A 815 -29.49 47.49 -36.18
C ILE A 815 -28.00 47.66 -35.85
N HIS A 816 -27.33 46.59 -35.43
CA HIS A 816 -25.89 46.61 -35.17
C HIS A 816 -25.08 46.75 -36.47
N SER A 817 -25.37 45.94 -37.50
CA SER A 817 -24.67 45.94 -38.78
C SER A 817 -24.78 47.26 -39.56
N LEU A 818 -25.86 48.01 -39.34
CA LEU A 818 -26.12 49.31 -39.94
C LEU A 818 -25.62 50.50 -39.10
N SER A 819 -24.96 50.24 -37.97
CA SER A 819 -24.48 51.28 -37.06
C SER A 819 -23.02 51.64 -37.27
N GLU A 820 -22.58 52.74 -36.65
CA GLU A 820 -21.17 53.13 -36.60
C GLU A 820 -20.30 52.12 -35.82
N ARG A 821 -20.92 51.24 -35.02
CA ARG A 821 -20.27 50.17 -34.25
C ARG A 821 -20.32 48.80 -34.96
N LYS A 822 -20.58 48.75 -36.27
CA LYS A 822 -20.69 47.49 -37.05
C LYS A 822 -19.41 46.64 -37.04
N ASP A 823 -18.24 47.26 -36.89
CA ASP A 823 -16.92 46.60 -36.85
C ASP A 823 -16.48 46.33 -35.38
N LYS A 824 -17.40 46.46 -34.43
CA LYS A 824 -17.20 46.28 -32.99
C LYS A 824 -18.07 45.13 -32.49
N PRO A 825 -17.76 44.49 -31.34
CA PRO A 825 -18.50 43.31 -30.89
C PRO A 825 -19.99 43.60 -30.65
N LEU A 826 -20.85 42.65 -31.08
CA LEU A 826 -22.25 42.54 -30.66
C LEU A 826 -22.37 41.46 -29.60
N ILE A 827 -22.31 41.84 -28.33
CA ILE A 827 -22.44 40.92 -27.21
C ILE A 827 -23.92 40.70 -26.91
N LYS A 828 -24.35 39.44 -26.81
CA LYS A 828 -25.75 39.10 -26.54
C LYS A 828 -25.91 38.40 -25.20
N ILE A 829 -27.03 38.66 -24.55
CA ILE A 829 -27.46 37.95 -23.35
C ILE A 829 -28.97 37.84 -23.32
N ASN A 830 -29.48 36.66 -22.95
CA ASN A 830 -30.90 36.44 -22.72
C ASN A 830 -31.16 36.46 -21.20
N CYS A 831 -32.07 37.32 -20.76
CA CYS A 831 -32.36 37.57 -19.36
C CYS A 831 -33.34 36.56 -18.73
N ALA A 832 -34.00 35.69 -19.51
CA ALA A 832 -34.97 34.72 -19.01
C ALA A 832 -34.36 33.33 -18.72
N ALA A 833 -33.18 33.03 -19.25
CA ALA A 833 -32.61 31.69 -19.26
C ALA A 833 -31.83 31.29 -17.97
N LEU A 834 -31.57 32.24 -17.06
CA LEU A 834 -30.64 32.05 -15.94
C LEU A 834 -31.24 32.48 -14.58
N PRO A 835 -30.86 31.84 -13.46
CA PRO A 835 -31.10 32.34 -12.12
C PRO A 835 -30.48 33.73 -11.88
N ALA A 836 -31.06 34.53 -10.98
CA ALA A 836 -30.65 35.92 -10.75
C ALA A 836 -29.12 36.09 -10.48
N THR A 837 -28.52 35.25 -9.66
CA THR A 837 -27.08 35.29 -9.36
C THR A 837 -26.19 34.99 -10.57
N LEU A 838 -26.67 34.14 -11.49
CA LEU A 838 -25.97 33.84 -12.73
C LEU A 838 -26.16 34.94 -13.78
N ILE A 839 -27.34 35.57 -13.84
CA ILE A 839 -27.58 36.76 -14.68
C ILE A 839 -26.63 37.89 -14.25
N GLU A 840 -26.52 38.13 -12.94
CA GLU A 840 -25.65 39.16 -12.40
C GLU A 840 -24.18 38.89 -12.76
N SER A 841 -23.73 37.66 -12.56
CA SER A 841 -22.37 37.21 -12.87
C SER A 841 -22.06 37.28 -14.37
N GLU A 842 -23.01 36.96 -15.24
CA GLU A 842 -22.85 37.12 -16.68
C GLU A 842 -22.82 38.60 -17.07
N LEU A 843 -23.75 39.44 -16.60
CA LEU A 843 -23.82 40.87 -16.98
C LEU A 843 -22.59 41.65 -16.51
N PHE A 844 -22.23 41.52 -15.23
CA PHE A 844 -21.26 42.39 -14.56
C PHE A 844 -19.93 41.70 -14.24
N GLY A 845 -19.82 40.38 -14.38
CA GLY A 845 -18.60 39.64 -14.06
C GLY A 845 -18.41 39.46 -12.55
N HIS A 846 -17.47 38.59 -12.15
CA HIS A 846 -17.20 38.30 -10.74
C HIS A 846 -15.72 38.22 -10.44
N GLU A 847 -15.36 38.52 -9.19
CA GLU A 847 -14.02 38.29 -8.66
C GLU A 847 -13.88 36.86 -8.11
N LYS A 848 -12.64 36.38 -7.98
CA LYS A 848 -12.35 35.07 -7.41
C LYS A 848 -12.92 34.98 -5.98
N GLY A 849 -13.74 33.97 -5.71
CA GLY A 849 -14.38 33.78 -4.40
C GLY A 849 -15.67 34.56 -4.17
N ALA A 850 -16.24 35.22 -5.19
CA ALA A 850 -17.49 35.96 -5.05
C ALA A 850 -18.72 35.11 -4.67
N PHE A 851 -18.72 33.81 -5.00
CA PHE A 851 -19.74 32.83 -4.62
C PHE A 851 -19.18 31.39 -4.67
N THR A 852 -19.92 30.41 -4.14
CA THR A 852 -19.55 28.99 -4.17
C THR A 852 -19.46 28.49 -5.61
N GLY A 853 -18.24 28.32 -6.13
CA GLY A 853 -17.96 27.92 -7.53
C GLY A 853 -17.16 28.94 -8.34
N ALA A 854 -16.92 30.15 -7.81
CA ALA A 854 -16.08 31.19 -8.43
C ALA A 854 -14.58 30.90 -8.22
N VAL A 855 -14.06 29.86 -8.89
CA VAL A 855 -12.66 29.40 -8.79
C VAL A 855 -11.66 30.41 -9.41
N ALA A 856 -12.12 31.22 -10.35
CA ALA A 856 -11.35 32.27 -11.03
C ALA A 856 -12.23 33.51 -11.23
N ALA A 857 -11.61 34.67 -11.46
CA ALA A 857 -12.34 35.88 -11.84
C ALA A 857 -12.85 35.78 -13.29
N LYS A 858 -14.01 36.37 -13.59
CA LYS A 858 -14.62 36.36 -14.91
C LYS A 858 -15.10 37.76 -15.29
N GLN A 859 -14.78 38.19 -16.50
CA GLN A 859 -15.29 39.45 -17.07
C GLN A 859 -16.78 39.33 -17.42
N GLY A 860 -17.52 40.43 -17.18
CA GLY A 860 -18.94 40.52 -17.50
C GLY A 860 -19.21 40.89 -18.96
N ARG A 861 -20.43 40.66 -19.43
CA ARG A 861 -20.89 41.02 -20.79
C ARG A 861 -20.84 42.52 -21.05
N PHE A 862 -21.01 43.37 -20.02
CA PHE A 862 -20.79 44.81 -20.15
C PHE A 862 -19.33 45.16 -20.46
N GLU A 863 -18.38 44.46 -19.83
CA GLU A 863 -16.93 44.65 -20.07
C GLU A 863 -16.54 44.17 -21.47
N LEU A 864 -17.06 43.02 -21.90
CA LEU A 864 -16.83 42.46 -23.24
C LEU A 864 -17.46 43.33 -24.35
N ALA A 865 -18.51 44.10 -24.02
CA ALA A 865 -19.20 44.97 -24.96
C ALA A 865 -18.63 46.40 -24.99
N ASP A 866 -17.53 46.68 -24.29
CA ASP A 866 -16.95 48.02 -24.23
C ASP A 866 -16.53 48.51 -25.63
N GLY A 867 -16.98 49.71 -26.00
CA GLY A 867 -16.86 50.27 -27.35
C GLY A 867 -17.75 49.58 -28.41
N GLY A 868 -18.53 48.57 -28.04
CA GLY A 868 -19.39 47.74 -28.89
C GLY A 868 -20.88 47.92 -28.64
N THR A 869 -21.67 46.88 -28.94
CA THR A 869 -23.14 46.86 -28.73
C THR A 869 -23.52 45.70 -27.83
N LEU A 870 -24.36 45.96 -26.82
CA LEU A 870 -24.95 44.93 -25.95
C LEU A 870 -26.42 44.73 -26.33
N PHE A 871 -26.78 43.49 -26.62
CA PHE A 871 -28.16 43.07 -26.88
C PHE A 871 -28.72 42.31 -25.67
N LEU A 872 -29.73 42.90 -25.01
CA LEU A 872 -30.47 42.29 -23.91
C LEU A 872 -31.79 41.71 -24.45
N ASP A 873 -31.85 40.39 -24.64
CA ASP A 873 -33.09 39.72 -25.01
C ASP A 873 -33.93 39.39 -23.76
N GLU A 874 -35.25 39.48 -23.92
CA GLU A 874 -36.23 39.25 -22.85
C GLU A 874 -35.99 40.11 -21.58
N VAL A 875 -35.65 41.40 -21.75
CA VAL A 875 -35.32 42.31 -20.63
C VAL A 875 -36.45 42.45 -19.59
N GLY A 876 -37.71 42.25 -19.99
CA GLY A 876 -38.87 42.26 -19.08
C GLY A 876 -38.94 41.08 -18.10
N GLU A 877 -38.07 40.07 -18.26
CA GLU A 877 -37.89 38.95 -17.33
C GLU A 877 -36.77 39.22 -16.30
N MET A 878 -36.10 40.38 -16.37
CA MET A 878 -34.98 40.68 -15.48
C MET A 878 -35.44 40.80 -14.01
N PRO A 879 -34.81 40.05 -13.08
CA PRO A 879 -35.13 40.15 -11.66
C PRO A 879 -35.06 41.58 -11.13
N ILE A 880 -36.04 41.96 -10.29
CA ILE A 880 -36.18 43.31 -9.74
C ILE A 880 -34.91 43.82 -9.02
N GLU A 881 -34.15 42.90 -8.42
CA GLU A 881 -32.91 43.18 -7.68
C GLU A 881 -31.75 43.61 -8.60
N LEU A 882 -31.78 43.20 -9.87
CA LEU A 882 -30.74 43.54 -10.85
C LEU A 882 -31.05 44.80 -11.64
N GLN A 883 -32.32 45.20 -11.71
CA GLN A 883 -32.77 46.38 -12.43
C GLN A 883 -32.05 47.68 -11.99
N PRO A 884 -31.79 47.94 -10.68
CA PRO A 884 -31.00 49.10 -10.24
C PRO A 884 -29.55 49.06 -10.73
N LYS A 885 -28.91 47.88 -10.76
CA LYS A 885 -27.53 47.72 -11.22
C LYS A 885 -27.42 47.93 -12.72
N LEU A 886 -28.38 47.39 -13.48
CA LEU A 886 -28.49 47.65 -14.91
C LEU A 886 -28.70 49.13 -15.19
N LEU A 887 -29.62 49.78 -14.46
CA LEU A 887 -29.86 51.22 -14.60
C LEU A 887 -28.57 52.02 -14.39
N ARG A 888 -27.78 51.68 -13.37
CA ARG A 888 -26.51 52.32 -13.06
C ARG A 888 -25.49 52.17 -14.20
N ALA A 889 -25.32 50.94 -14.70
CA ALA A 889 -24.46 50.67 -15.85
C ALA A 889 -24.90 51.45 -17.10
N LEU A 890 -26.21 51.64 -17.30
CA LEU A 890 -26.75 52.39 -18.44
C LEU A 890 -26.70 53.91 -18.27
N GLN A 891 -26.82 54.43 -17.05
CA GLN A 891 -26.83 55.88 -16.78
C GLN A 891 -25.42 56.44 -16.63
N GLU A 892 -24.58 55.78 -15.84
CA GLU A 892 -23.26 56.24 -15.44
C GLU A 892 -22.14 55.65 -16.32
N GLY A 893 -22.44 54.59 -17.09
CA GLY A 893 -21.42 53.83 -17.83
C GLY A 893 -20.49 53.06 -16.90
N GLU A 894 -20.92 52.81 -15.66
CA GLU A 894 -20.10 52.26 -14.60
C GLU A 894 -20.78 51.08 -13.90
N PHE A 895 -20.01 50.05 -13.57
CA PHE A 895 -20.47 48.93 -12.76
C PHE A 895 -19.33 48.34 -11.93
N GLU A 896 -19.68 47.48 -10.98
CA GLU A 896 -18.74 46.70 -10.16
C GLU A 896 -18.97 45.21 -10.41
N ARG A 897 -17.88 44.44 -10.42
CA ARG A 897 -17.95 42.97 -10.46
C ARG A 897 -18.51 42.44 -9.14
N LEU A 898 -19.19 41.29 -9.16
CA LEU A 898 -19.64 40.64 -7.94
C LEU A 898 -18.44 40.32 -7.05
N GLY A 899 -18.52 40.71 -5.77
CA GLY A 899 -17.46 40.54 -4.79
C GLY A 899 -16.27 41.49 -4.95
N GLY A 900 -16.25 42.32 -5.98
CA GLY A 900 -15.22 43.34 -6.21
C GLY A 900 -15.68 44.72 -5.76
N THR A 901 -14.73 45.59 -5.40
CA THR A 901 -14.97 47.00 -5.07
C THR A 901 -14.45 47.96 -6.15
N LYS A 902 -13.94 47.41 -7.25
CA LYS A 902 -13.38 48.17 -8.36
C LYS A 902 -14.49 48.57 -9.32
N THR A 903 -14.72 49.87 -9.45
CA THR A 903 -15.60 50.44 -10.46
C THR A 903 -14.96 50.35 -11.85
N ILE A 904 -15.70 49.83 -12.82
CA ILE A 904 -15.29 49.63 -14.21
C ILE A 904 -16.14 50.56 -15.08
N LYS A 905 -15.50 51.44 -15.85
CA LYS A 905 -16.14 52.32 -16.84
C LYS A 905 -16.19 51.63 -18.19
N VAL A 906 -17.34 51.66 -18.86
CA VAL A 906 -17.56 51.11 -20.21
C VAL A 906 -18.45 52.04 -21.05
N ASP A 907 -18.23 52.05 -22.36
CA ASP A 907 -19.09 52.74 -23.35
C ASP A 907 -19.83 51.72 -24.21
N VAL A 908 -21.08 51.43 -23.86
CA VAL A 908 -21.87 50.36 -24.50
C VAL A 908 -23.15 50.92 -25.12
N ARG A 909 -23.38 50.64 -26.41
CA ARG A 909 -24.65 50.90 -27.08
C ARG A 909 -25.62 49.79 -26.73
N LEU A 910 -26.81 50.14 -26.28
CA LEU A 910 -27.81 49.17 -25.83
C LEU A 910 -28.89 48.91 -26.88
N ILE A 911 -29.18 47.64 -27.14
CA ILE A 911 -30.39 47.18 -27.81
C ILE A 911 -31.09 46.23 -26.85
N ALA A 912 -32.36 46.49 -26.51
CA ALA A 912 -33.15 45.63 -25.64
C ALA A 912 -34.34 45.06 -26.40
N ALA A 913 -34.77 43.85 -26.06
CA ALA A 913 -35.95 43.22 -26.65
C ALA A 913 -36.84 42.61 -25.56
N THR A 914 -38.16 42.64 -25.75
CA THR A 914 -39.10 41.93 -24.89
C THR A 914 -40.41 41.60 -25.62
N ASN A 915 -41.07 40.55 -25.14
CA ASN A 915 -42.44 40.18 -25.48
C ASN A 915 -43.47 40.61 -24.43
N ARG A 916 -43.03 41.16 -23.29
CA ARG A 916 -43.90 41.64 -22.22
C ARG A 916 -44.29 43.09 -22.44
N ASP A 917 -45.45 43.44 -21.91
CA ASP A 917 -45.87 44.82 -21.76
C ASP A 917 -45.15 45.42 -20.54
N LEU A 918 -44.11 46.22 -20.80
CA LEU A 918 -43.32 46.84 -19.72
C LEU A 918 -44.09 47.94 -19.00
N GLU A 919 -45.05 48.61 -19.64
CA GLU A 919 -45.87 49.63 -18.98
C GLU A 919 -46.74 48.97 -17.92
N LYS A 920 -47.40 47.87 -18.29
CA LYS A 920 -48.16 47.05 -17.34
C LYS A 920 -47.28 46.46 -16.24
N ALA A 921 -46.07 46.00 -16.57
CA ALA A 921 -45.12 45.47 -15.59
C ALA A 921 -44.69 46.52 -14.55
N VAL A 922 -44.62 47.79 -14.95
CA VAL A 922 -44.38 48.94 -14.04
C VAL A 922 -45.58 49.18 -13.13
N GLU A 923 -46.80 49.15 -13.65
CA GLU A 923 -48.03 49.29 -12.86
C GLU A 923 -48.18 48.16 -11.82
N GLU A 924 -47.81 46.94 -12.19
CA GLU A 924 -47.83 45.75 -11.33
C GLU A 924 -46.64 45.69 -10.35
N GLY A 925 -45.70 46.65 -10.41
CA GLY A 925 -44.54 46.74 -9.51
C GLY A 925 -43.44 45.70 -9.77
N SER A 926 -43.51 44.95 -10.88
CA SER A 926 -42.53 43.93 -11.26
C SER A 926 -41.37 44.49 -12.10
N PHE A 927 -41.51 45.73 -12.60
CA PHE A 927 -40.48 46.45 -13.33
C PHE A 927 -40.37 47.90 -12.82
N ARG A 928 -39.16 48.45 -12.74
CA ARG A 928 -38.96 49.82 -12.25
C ARG A 928 -39.26 50.85 -13.34
N SER A 929 -39.94 51.93 -12.96
CA SER A 929 -40.28 53.03 -13.86
C SER A 929 -39.05 53.75 -14.41
N ASP A 930 -38.02 53.95 -13.57
CA ASP A 930 -36.77 54.61 -13.97
C ASP A 930 -35.99 53.85 -15.06
N LEU A 931 -35.88 52.53 -14.93
CA LEU A 931 -35.30 51.66 -15.95
C LEU A 931 -36.16 51.62 -17.22
N PHE A 932 -37.49 51.56 -17.10
CA PHE A 932 -38.38 51.59 -18.25
C PHE A 932 -38.14 52.81 -19.13
N TYR A 933 -38.11 54.01 -18.56
CA TYR A 933 -37.86 55.23 -19.34
C TYR A 933 -36.45 55.29 -19.94
N ARG A 934 -35.45 54.65 -19.30
CA ARG A 934 -34.08 54.55 -19.86
C ARG A 934 -33.98 53.57 -21.02
N LEU A 935 -34.81 52.52 -21.04
CA LEU A 935 -34.87 51.54 -22.12
C LEU A 935 -35.76 52.02 -23.28
N ASN A 936 -36.90 52.65 -22.97
CA ASN A 936 -37.91 53.07 -23.92
C ASN A 936 -37.56 54.41 -24.61
N VAL A 937 -36.33 54.54 -25.11
CA VAL A 937 -35.85 55.73 -25.82
C VAL A 937 -36.31 55.72 -27.27
N PHE A 938 -36.22 54.56 -27.93
CA PHE A 938 -36.75 54.37 -29.28
C PHE A 938 -37.41 52.99 -29.41
N PRO A 939 -38.74 52.89 -29.23
CA PRO A 939 -39.45 51.63 -29.35
C PRO A 939 -39.67 51.22 -30.82
N LEU A 940 -39.37 49.95 -31.13
CA LEU A 940 -39.64 49.31 -32.42
C LEU A 940 -40.64 48.16 -32.22
N TYR A 941 -41.84 48.32 -32.75
CA TYR A 941 -42.90 47.31 -32.65
C TYR A 941 -42.85 46.35 -33.83
N ILE A 942 -42.54 45.07 -33.57
CA ILE A 942 -42.53 44.01 -34.56
C ILE A 942 -43.91 43.32 -34.60
N PRO A 943 -44.64 43.41 -35.73
CA PRO A 943 -45.96 42.78 -35.86
C PRO A 943 -45.87 41.25 -35.84
N ALA A 944 -46.91 40.62 -35.28
CA ALA A 944 -47.04 39.17 -35.26
C ALA A 944 -47.23 38.62 -36.68
N LEU A 945 -46.86 37.36 -36.93
CA LEU A 945 -46.95 36.73 -38.26
C LEU A 945 -48.39 36.74 -38.82
N ARG A 946 -49.39 36.64 -37.94
CA ARG A 946 -50.82 36.74 -38.30
C ARG A 946 -51.25 38.11 -38.83
N GLU A 947 -50.52 39.17 -38.47
CA GLU A 947 -50.76 40.55 -38.92
C GLU A 947 -50.06 40.83 -40.26
N ARG A 948 -49.04 40.02 -40.63
CA ARG A 948 -48.28 40.12 -41.88
C ARG A 948 -48.39 38.85 -42.74
N LYS A 949 -49.61 38.41 -43.04
CA LYS A 949 -49.88 37.15 -43.78
C LYS A 949 -49.22 37.09 -45.16
N SER A 950 -49.02 38.24 -45.81
CA SER A 950 -48.32 38.39 -47.09
C SER A 950 -46.88 37.84 -47.05
N ASP A 951 -46.25 37.81 -45.88
CA ASP A 951 -44.88 37.32 -45.68
C ASP A 951 -44.79 35.79 -45.59
N ILE A 952 -45.89 35.10 -45.23
CA ILE A 952 -45.89 33.65 -45.00
C ILE A 952 -45.36 32.90 -46.22
N ARG A 953 -45.81 33.27 -47.42
CA ARG A 953 -45.36 32.62 -48.66
C ARG A 953 -43.85 32.78 -48.90
N LEU A 954 -43.31 33.95 -48.61
CA LEU A 954 -41.89 34.25 -48.82
C LEU A 954 -41.02 33.51 -47.80
N LEU A 955 -41.45 33.51 -46.53
CA LEU A 955 -40.78 32.79 -45.45
C LEU A 955 -40.78 31.28 -45.71
N VAL A 956 -41.90 30.72 -46.17
CA VAL A 956 -42.01 29.30 -46.54
C VAL A 956 -41.02 28.96 -47.66
N ASN A 957 -40.96 29.75 -48.72
CA ASN A 957 -39.99 29.53 -49.81
C ASN A 957 -38.55 29.55 -49.30
N HIS A 958 -38.21 30.53 -48.46
CA HIS A 958 -36.87 30.66 -47.90
C HIS A 958 -36.49 29.46 -47.03
N PHE A 959 -37.35 29.05 -46.08
CA PHE A 959 -37.07 27.91 -45.23
C PHE A 959 -36.96 26.61 -46.03
N VAL A 960 -37.83 26.38 -47.02
CA VAL A 960 -37.72 25.20 -47.89
C VAL A 960 -36.37 25.16 -48.62
N GLN A 961 -35.91 26.28 -49.20
CA GLN A 961 -34.60 26.35 -49.85
C GLN A 961 -33.45 26.08 -48.86
N ARG A 962 -33.49 26.71 -47.68
CA ARG A 962 -32.47 26.55 -46.64
C ARG A 962 -32.36 25.10 -46.16
N TYR A 963 -33.50 24.44 -45.92
CA TYR A 963 -33.52 23.04 -45.47
C TYR A 963 -33.27 22.03 -46.59
N ASN A 964 -33.58 22.35 -47.84
CA ASN A 964 -33.16 21.55 -49.00
C ASN A 964 -31.62 21.46 -49.07
N GLN A 965 -30.92 22.59 -48.95
CA GLN A 965 -29.45 22.63 -48.92
C GLN A 965 -28.87 21.87 -47.72
N LYS A 966 -29.44 22.07 -46.52
CA LYS A 966 -28.94 21.46 -45.29
C LYS A 966 -29.17 19.95 -45.21
N LEU A 967 -30.28 19.45 -45.76
CA LEU A 967 -30.70 18.05 -45.67
C LEU A 967 -30.45 17.24 -46.96
N GLY A 968 -29.86 17.86 -47.99
CA GLY A 968 -29.62 17.20 -49.28
C GLY A 968 -30.90 16.76 -49.98
N LYS A 969 -31.99 17.52 -49.85
CA LYS A 969 -33.30 17.24 -50.46
C LYS A 969 -33.64 18.22 -51.58
N GLU A 970 -34.49 17.79 -52.51
CA GLU A 970 -34.93 18.59 -53.66
C GLU A 970 -36.44 18.89 -53.65
N VAL A 971 -36.95 19.44 -52.54
CA VAL A 971 -38.36 19.85 -52.48
C VAL A 971 -38.56 21.14 -53.29
N ASN A 972 -38.89 20.99 -54.58
CA ASN A 972 -38.92 22.11 -55.54
C ASN A 972 -40.32 22.66 -55.81
N LYS A 973 -41.39 21.97 -55.40
CA LYS A 973 -42.78 22.41 -55.57
C LYS A 973 -43.49 22.61 -54.24
N ILE A 974 -44.04 23.81 -54.02
CA ILE A 974 -44.91 24.13 -52.88
C ILE A 974 -46.36 24.28 -53.39
N PRO A 975 -47.27 23.34 -53.05
CA PRO A 975 -48.64 23.39 -53.55
C PRO A 975 -49.41 24.61 -53.03
N GLN A 976 -50.26 25.22 -53.86
CA GLN A 976 -51.08 26.35 -53.44
C GLN A 976 -52.05 25.98 -52.29
N SER A 977 -52.50 24.73 -52.23
CA SER A 977 -53.31 24.20 -51.13
C SER A 977 -52.56 24.23 -49.78
N VAL A 978 -51.26 23.98 -49.78
CA VAL A 978 -50.39 24.04 -48.59
C VAL A 978 -50.22 25.49 -48.14
N ILE A 979 -49.91 26.41 -49.06
CA ILE A 979 -49.82 27.85 -48.75
C ILE A 979 -51.14 28.37 -48.15
N SER A 980 -52.27 28.01 -48.76
CA SER A 980 -53.60 28.44 -48.28
C SER A 980 -53.94 27.89 -46.88
N GLN A 981 -53.41 26.72 -46.51
CA GLN A 981 -53.55 26.17 -45.15
C GLN A 981 -52.67 26.93 -44.15
N LEU A 982 -51.44 27.24 -44.54
CA LEU A 982 -50.50 28.00 -43.72
C LEU A 982 -50.99 29.45 -43.49
N GLU A 983 -51.60 30.11 -44.48
CA GLU A 983 -52.16 31.47 -44.34
C GLU A 983 -53.41 31.55 -43.44
N LYS A 984 -54.13 30.45 -43.28
CA LYS A 984 -55.32 30.36 -42.40
C LYS A 984 -54.97 30.15 -40.93
N TYR A 985 -53.77 29.66 -40.63
CA TYR A 985 -53.33 29.43 -39.27
C TYR A 985 -52.96 30.74 -38.57
N ASN A 986 -53.18 30.80 -37.25
CA ASN A 986 -52.97 32.03 -36.45
C ASN A 986 -51.53 32.21 -35.95
N TRP A 987 -50.66 31.22 -36.12
CA TRP A 987 -49.23 31.28 -35.79
C TRP A 987 -48.92 31.81 -34.38
N PRO A 988 -49.41 31.18 -33.30
CA PRO A 988 -49.10 31.58 -31.92
C PRO A 988 -47.59 31.58 -31.60
N GLY A 989 -46.78 30.74 -32.26
CA GLY A 989 -45.31 30.76 -32.15
C GLY A 989 -44.61 31.55 -33.27
N ASN A 990 -45.37 32.34 -34.04
CA ASN A 990 -44.88 33.23 -35.10
C ASN A 990 -43.94 32.54 -36.11
N VAL A 991 -42.87 33.21 -36.53
CA VAL A 991 -41.93 32.72 -37.55
C VAL A 991 -41.16 31.48 -37.07
N ARG A 992 -40.89 31.37 -35.76
CA ARG A 992 -40.21 30.19 -35.18
C ARG A 992 -41.04 28.92 -35.31
N GLU A 993 -42.36 29.03 -35.10
CA GLU A 993 -43.28 27.92 -35.34
C GLU A 993 -43.37 27.58 -36.82
N LEU A 994 -43.48 28.59 -37.69
CA LEU A 994 -43.47 28.39 -39.14
C LEU A 994 -42.20 27.66 -39.62
N GLU A 995 -41.02 28.10 -39.17
CA GLU A 995 -39.73 27.47 -39.48
C GLU A 995 -39.72 25.99 -39.07
N ASN A 996 -40.09 25.69 -37.82
CA ASN A 996 -40.15 24.31 -37.30
C ASN A 996 -41.12 23.42 -38.08
N ILE A 997 -42.29 23.95 -38.45
CA ILE A 997 -43.30 23.22 -39.22
C ILE A 997 -42.81 22.93 -40.63
N ILE A 998 -42.13 23.90 -41.27
CA ILE A 998 -41.56 23.73 -42.60
C ILE A 998 -40.36 22.77 -42.59
N GLU A 999 -39.47 22.84 -41.60
CA GLU A 999 -38.38 21.88 -41.41
C GLU A 999 -38.93 20.44 -41.35
N ARG A 1000 -39.91 20.23 -40.47
CA ARG A 1000 -40.56 18.92 -40.32
C ARG A 1000 -41.27 18.49 -41.60
N ALA A 1001 -41.90 19.42 -42.31
CA ALA A 1001 -42.52 19.14 -43.61
C ALA A 1001 -41.49 18.72 -44.66
N VAL A 1002 -40.33 19.38 -44.76
CA VAL A 1002 -39.24 19.00 -45.68
C VAL A 1002 -38.71 17.60 -45.37
N ILE A 1003 -38.58 17.24 -44.08
CA ILE A 1003 -38.12 15.90 -43.64
C ILE A 1003 -39.08 14.77 -44.09
N ILE A 1004 -40.39 14.97 -44.00
CA ILE A 1004 -41.38 13.95 -44.38
C ILE A 1004 -41.78 14.00 -45.86
N SER A 1005 -41.42 15.08 -46.56
CA SER A 1005 -41.78 15.27 -47.96
C SER A 1005 -40.96 14.36 -48.88
N PRO A 1006 -41.60 13.79 -49.93
CA PRO A 1006 -40.89 13.13 -51.02
C PRO A 1006 -40.06 14.16 -51.82
N SER A 1007 -39.09 13.69 -52.60
CA SER A 1007 -38.02 14.46 -53.27
C SER A 1007 -38.46 15.50 -54.32
N ASN A 1008 -39.72 15.97 -54.32
CA ASN A 1008 -40.21 16.92 -55.33
C ASN A 1008 -41.29 17.89 -54.82
N GLN A 1009 -42.08 17.55 -53.79
CA GLN A 1009 -43.24 18.36 -53.38
C GLN A 1009 -43.39 18.44 -51.86
N LEU A 1010 -43.59 19.67 -51.36
CA LEU A 1010 -43.80 19.91 -49.93
C LEU A 1010 -45.16 19.35 -49.50
N LYS A 1011 -45.14 18.49 -48.49
CA LYS A 1011 -46.31 17.87 -47.87
C LYS A 1011 -46.33 18.18 -46.37
N LEU A 1012 -47.43 18.77 -45.91
CA LEU A 1012 -47.74 18.87 -44.48
C LEU A 1012 -48.23 17.50 -44.00
N GLY A 1013 -47.77 17.04 -42.83
CA GLY A 1013 -48.26 15.80 -42.25
C GLY A 1013 -49.60 15.98 -41.56
N ASP A 1014 -50.29 14.87 -41.29
CA ASP A 1014 -51.62 14.87 -40.65
C ASP A 1014 -51.64 15.55 -39.27
N TRP A 1015 -50.46 15.62 -38.64
CA TRP A 1015 -50.20 16.31 -37.38
C TRP A 1015 -50.42 17.84 -37.44
N PHE A 1016 -50.35 18.46 -38.62
CA PHE A 1016 -50.66 19.89 -38.78
C PHE A 1016 -52.17 20.15 -38.77
N LEU A 1017 -52.96 19.24 -39.36
CA LEU A 1017 -54.42 19.33 -39.44
C LEU A 1017 -55.10 19.01 -38.09
N SER A 1018 -54.42 18.28 -37.21
CA SER A 1018 -54.94 17.98 -35.86
C SER A 1018 -54.96 19.21 -34.95
N GLY A 1019 -54.11 20.21 -35.22
CA GLY A 1019 -54.02 21.48 -34.49
C GLY A 1019 -54.98 22.57 -34.95
N THR A 1020 -55.73 22.36 -36.03
CA THR A 1020 -56.73 23.32 -36.57
C THR A 1020 -58.13 23.20 -35.95
N LYS A 1021 -58.30 22.49 -34.83
CA LYS A 1021 -59.52 22.63 -34.02
C LYS A 1021 -59.43 23.93 -33.23
N SER A 1022 -60.19 24.91 -33.70
CA SER A 1022 -60.51 26.18 -33.06
C SER A 1022 -60.57 26.10 -31.53
N THR A 1023 -59.82 26.99 -30.89
CA THR A 1023 -59.99 27.51 -29.54
C THR A 1023 -61.37 28.16 -29.37
N GLN A 1024 -62.41 27.33 -29.27
CA GLN A 1024 -63.63 27.64 -28.55
C GLN A 1024 -64.06 26.36 -27.86
N ASN A 1025 -63.87 26.31 -26.55
CA ASN A 1025 -64.86 25.81 -25.63
C ASN A 1025 -64.57 26.36 -24.24
N ASP A 1026 -65.48 27.23 -23.81
CA ASP A 1026 -65.97 27.24 -22.44
C ASP A 1026 -66.11 25.79 -21.95
N ASP A 1027 -65.30 25.40 -20.96
CA ASP A 1027 -65.59 24.20 -20.17
C ASP A 1027 -66.77 24.49 -19.24
N LYS A 1028 -67.98 24.30 -19.76
CA LYS A 1028 -69.10 23.81 -18.95
C LYS A 1028 -69.26 22.33 -19.24
N PHE A 1029 -68.85 21.49 -18.29
CA PHE A 1029 -69.14 20.06 -18.34
C PHE A 1029 -70.65 19.83 -18.48
N GLU A 1030 -71.08 19.12 -19.53
CA GLU A 1030 -72.47 18.67 -19.65
C GLU A 1030 -72.77 17.62 -18.57
N THR A 1031 -73.96 17.66 -17.99
CA THR A 1031 -74.36 16.70 -16.95
C THR A 1031 -74.39 15.27 -17.50
N LEU A 1032 -74.03 14.31 -16.65
CA LEU A 1032 -73.98 12.88 -17.00
C LEU A 1032 -75.27 12.40 -17.68
N GLU A 1033 -76.40 12.95 -17.26
CA GLU A 1033 -77.75 12.64 -17.77
C GLU A 1033 -77.94 13.09 -19.24
N LYS A 1034 -77.32 14.21 -19.65
CA LYS A 1034 -77.39 14.73 -21.02
C LYS A 1034 -76.46 13.97 -21.96
N PHE A 1035 -75.26 13.62 -21.47
CA PHE A 1035 -74.35 12.74 -22.20
C PHE A 1035 -74.97 11.35 -22.43
N GLU A 1036 -75.55 10.77 -21.38
CA GLU A 1036 -76.24 9.49 -21.45
C GLU A 1036 -77.43 9.53 -22.43
N ARG A 1037 -78.26 10.59 -22.37
CA ARG A 1037 -79.39 10.78 -23.30
C ARG A 1037 -78.91 10.79 -24.75
N ASN A 1038 -77.87 11.56 -25.06
CA ASN A 1038 -77.34 11.68 -26.41
C ASN A 1038 -76.72 10.38 -26.92
N TYR A 1039 -76.04 9.64 -26.04
CA TYR A 1039 -75.45 8.36 -26.40
C TYR A 1039 -76.52 7.30 -26.69
N ILE A 1040 -77.56 7.20 -25.83
CA ILE A 1040 -78.69 6.29 -26.05
C ILE A 1040 -79.45 6.65 -27.34
N LEU A 1041 -79.69 7.94 -27.60
CA LEU A 1041 -80.30 8.40 -28.86
C LEU A 1041 -79.49 7.98 -30.09
N LYS A 1042 -78.15 8.14 -30.04
CA LYS A 1042 -77.27 7.77 -31.15
C LYS A 1042 -77.34 6.28 -31.45
N VAL A 1043 -77.36 5.43 -30.41
CA VAL A 1043 -77.51 3.98 -30.59
C VAL A 1043 -78.91 3.62 -31.09
N LEU A 1044 -79.96 4.26 -30.58
CA LEU A 1044 -81.33 4.05 -31.09
C LEU A 1044 -81.46 4.43 -32.56
N HIS A 1045 -80.87 5.53 -33.02
CA HIS A 1045 -80.87 5.87 -34.45
C HIS A 1045 -80.10 4.86 -35.28
N HIS A 1046 -78.94 4.39 -34.80
CA HIS A 1046 -78.13 3.40 -35.51
C HIS A 1046 -78.82 2.04 -35.63
N THR A 1047 -79.66 1.67 -34.66
CA THR A 1047 -80.48 0.44 -34.69
C THR A 1047 -81.89 0.66 -35.24
N ASN A 1048 -82.16 1.78 -35.92
CA ASN A 1048 -83.47 2.16 -36.46
C ASN A 1048 -84.62 2.08 -35.43
N TRP A 1049 -84.33 2.48 -34.19
CA TRP A 1049 -85.23 2.48 -33.04
C TRP A 1049 -85.73 1.10 -32.61
N LYS A 1050 -85.07 0.02 -33.05
CA LYS A 1050 -85.32 -1.32 -32.55
C LYS A 1050 -84.72 -1.45 -31.15
N ILE A 1051 -85.58 -1.61 -30.13
CA ILE A 1051 -85.14 -1.66 -28.72
C ILE A 1051 -84.66 -3.06 -28.32
N SER A 1052 -85.37 -4.12 -28.72
CA SER A 1052 -85.12 -5.51 -28.29
C SER A 1052 -84.95 -6.51 -29.45
N GLY A 1053 -84.32 -7.66 -29.15
CA GLY A 1053 -83.98 -8.72 -30.11
C GLY A 1053 -82.58 -8.55 -30.74
N PRO A 1054 -82.14 -9.52 -31.58
CA PRO A 1054 -80.80 -9.49 -32.20
C PRO A 1054 -80.57 -8.19 -32.99
N GLY A 1055 -79.49 -7.48 -32.68
CA GLY A 1055 -79.13 -6.18 -33.26
C GLY A 1055 -79.96 -4.99 -32.74
N GLY A 1056 -80.70 -5.16 -31.64
CA GLY A 1056 -81.46 -4.09 -30.98
C GLY A 1056 -80.57 -3.19 -30.10
N ALA A 1057 -81.03 -1.98 -29.82
CA ALA A 1057 -80.28 -0.99 -29.04
C ALA A 1057 -79.91 -1.48 -27.63
N ALA A 1058 -80.76 -2.32 -27.01
CA ALA A 1058 -80.48 -2.90 -25.69
C ALA A 1058 -79.27 -3.85 -25.73
N GLU A 1059 -79.13 -4.64 -26.79
CA GLU A 1059 -77.99 -5.55 -26.96
C GLU A 1059 -76.70 -4.77 -27.24
N VAL A 1060 -76.75 -3.76 -28.11
CA VAL A 1060 -75.59 -2.89 -28.43
C VAL A 1060 -75.13 -2.11 -27.20
N LEU A 1061 -76.06 -1.70 -26.33
CA LEU A 1061 -75.76 -1.03 -25.07
C LEU A 1061 -75.43 -1.99 -23.91
N GLY A 1062 -75.54 -3.31 -24.11
CA GLY A 1062 -75.32 -4.31 -23.06
C GLY A 1062 -76.33 -4.27 -21.92
N LEU A 1063 -77.54 -3.75 -22.15
CA LEU A 1063 -78.60 -3.59 -21.16
C LEU A 1063 -79.74 -4.58 -21.41
N LYS A 1064 -80.47 -4.97 -20.34
CA LYS A 1064 -81.75 -5.67 -20.53
C LYS A 1064 -82.74 -4.72 -21.23
N PRO A 1065 -83.57 -5.19 -22.19
CA PRO A 1065 -84.51 -4.33 -22.91
C PRO A 1065 -85.42 -3.50 -22.00
N THR A 1066 -85.92 -4.10 -20.91
CA THR A 1066 -86.76 -3.42 -19.90
C THR A 1066 -86.02 -2.30 -19.17
N THR A 1067 -84.70 -2.41 -19.01
CA THR A 1067 -83.85 -1.37 -18.40
C THR A 1067 -83.62 -0.23 -19.38
N LEU A 1068 -83.39 -0.53 -20.66
CA LEU A 1068 -83.27 0.50 -21.69
C LEU A 1068 -84.59 1.26 -21.88
N GLU A 1069 -85.73 0.58 -21.89
CA GLU A 1069 -87.06 1.22 -21.94
C GLU A 1069 -87.31 2.14 -20.75
N SER A 1070 -86.94 1.71 -19.54
CA SER A 1070 -87.01 2.53 -18.33
C SER A 1070 -86.13 3.79 -18.45
N ARG A 1071 -84.91 3.68 -18.98
CA ARG A 1071 -84.00 4.83 -19.19
C ARG A 1071 -84.48 5.76 -20.31
N ILE A 1072 -84.99 5.24 -21.42
CA ILE A 1072 -85.61 6.03 -22.49
C ILE A 1072 -86.76 6.88 -21.94
N LYS A 1073 -87.60 6.27 -21.10
CA LYS A 1073 -88.74 6.96 -20.48
C LYS A 1073 -88.30 7.99 -19.44
N LYS A 1074 -87.33 7.65 -18.58
CA LYS A 1074 -86.77 8.56 -17.57
C LYS A 1074 -86.07 9.77 -18.21
N LEU A 1075 -85.34 9.53 -19.30
CA LEU A 1075 -84.61 10.56 -20.03
C LEU A 1075 -85.48 11.28 -21.06
N ASN A 1076 -86.80 11.07 -21.11
CA ASN A 1076 -87.74 11.69 -22.07
C ASN A 1076 -87.30 11.57 -23.54
N ILE A 1077 -86.80 10.40 -23.94
CA ILE A 1077 -86.41 10.11 -25.31
C ILE A 1077 -87.64 9.57 -26.06
N SER A 1078 -88.12 10.30 -27.06
CA SER A 1078 -89.21 9.87 -27.94
C SER A 1078 -88.73 9.83 -29.39
N ARG A 1079 -89.30 8.91 -30.18
CA ARG A 1079 -89.10 8.88 -31.62
C ARG A 1079 -89.84 10.07 -32.22
N GLN A 1080 -89.12 10.97 -32.90
CA GLN A 1080 -89.72 12.00 -33.73
C GLN A 1080 -90.20 11.41 -35.05
#